data_AF-A0A098TIK4-F1
#
_entry.id   AF-A0A098TIK4-F1
#
_cell.length_a   1.000
_cell.length_b   1.000
_cell.length_c   1.000
_cell.angle_alpha   90.00
_cell.angle_beta   90.00
_cell.angle_gamma   90.00
#
_symmetry.space_group_name_H-M   'P 1'
#
loop_
_entity.id
_entity.type
_entity.pdbx_description
1 polymer ?
#
loop_
_entity_poly.entity_id
_entity_poly.type
_entity_poly.pdbx_seq_one_letter_code
_entity_poly.pdbx_strand_id
1 'polypeptide(L)'
;MESPLEQHHRNYTISVVIPCYNASQTIGNCLHSLLQQTYAPQEIIVVNDASTDDAIAVIAAFNVQLINCAANGGAATARAIGAAKATGDIIAFIDADCRAPQDWLEKIVGEFQRDPTLGGVGGKYSHPVAQSTLGHFMIIEEEYAHFVFSKNPDQATLPGGNCAFLRTAWKQNKTQQELSFFKGMASGEDTVICHELRQSIPLKFVYALEVFHQERNTKGYLKRHLHRGISRVTILLNGLSDQTESGITLLAYGGRNLLLSALLLGGVGVGMLTLPIAAEVALPLTLAALVGHYWLSREFFGFVRRYVEQLLPSERPSRWSQLLFRPLLSLRLGCWLLGGSIGLGRYLLFRVRLLWNIACSILHFWRPGRISKLFYFVTSKCNARCSFCFNLENVVNWQERKPSELTLDEVTQIAQKLGRLPYLTLSGGEPFIREDLPQLVHAFWQHSHTQWVTIPSNAALTERVLRSTVAILNQCPGIFLTVQVSIDSMYEDHDHSRKIKDGFAKMTETLKALSKIRHKYQNLRIQIATCYAEFNLHRIEEIIDYCQRNFKYDQQMFYLIREVHALITTDNKKHIWPWIDLLQRNEQQEWQQHRQSIWSRAVRTLQGLVYNDIIRIITREEFIRPCYATQKFVTLYDDGSISPCEVLEKTNLGNIKDFNYDFYQLKRSQKVNQFHQQEIVNKQCNCDWMCATPINMLYDLSTYKNILMGLFRPDKLVQLPQSTRETVTTK
;
A
#
# COMPACT_ATOMS: atom_id res chain seq x y z
N MET A 1 6.01 -56.68 -14.87
CA MET A 1 5.16 -55.73 -15.61
C MET A 1 3.97 -55.43 -14.72
N GLU A 2 4.07 -54.36 -13.93
CA GLU A 2 2.95 -53.81 -13.15
C GLU A 2 2.23 -52.75 -14.00
N SER A 3 0.91 -52.67 -13.88
CA SER A 3 0.04 -51.93 -14.80
C SER A 3 0.13 -50.40 -14.61
N PRO A 4 -0.01 -49.58 -15.67
CA PRO A 4 0.08 -48.12 -15.60
C PRO A 4 -1.25 -47.43 -15.22
N LEU A 5 -2.04 -47.99 -14.28
CA LEU A 5 -3.38 -47.48 -13.92
C LEU A 5 -3.59 -47.30 -12.40
N GLU A 6 -2.62 -46.75 -11.69
CA GLU A 6 -2.88 -46.11 -10.39
C GLU A 6 -2.37 -44.66 -10.42
N GLN A 7 -3.06 -43.81 -11.19
CA GLN A 7 -2.96 -42.37 -11.00
C GLN A 7 -3.61 -42.04 -9.65
N HIS A 8 -2.84 -41.54 -8.69
CA HIS A 8 -3.35 -41.02 -7.43
C HIS A 8 -4.37 -39.90 -7.68
N HIS A 9 -5.67 -40.22 -7.71
CA HIS A 9 -6.74 -39.23 -7.74
C HIS A 9 -6.79 -38.51 -6.40
N ARG A 10 -6.09 -37.38 -6.31
CA ARG A 10 -6.25 -36.46 -5.18
C ARG A 10 -7.69 -35.94 -5.20
N ASN A 11 -8.45 -36.24 -4.15
CA ASN A 11 -9.79 -35.67 -3.96
C ASN A 11 -9.65 -34.23 -3.47
N TYR A 12 -9.75 -33.27 -4.39
CA TYR A 12 -9.66 -31.85 -4.07
C TYR A 12 -10.95 -31.32 -3.47
N THR A 13 -10.87 -30.75 -2.27
CA THR A 13 -12.01 -30.03 -1.69
C THR A 13 -12.16 -28.63 -2.30
N ILE A 14 -13.38 -28.11 -2.41
CA ILE A 14 -13.65 -26.81 -3.03
C ILE A 14 -14.46 -25.90 -2.10
N SER A 15 -13.97 -24.68 -1.88
CA SER A 15 -14.72 -23.56 -1.32
C SER A 15 -15.22 -22.66 -2.45
N VAL A 16 -16.51 -22.39 -2.51
CA VAL A 16 -17.09 -21.45 -3.49
C VAL A 16 -17.28 -20.09 -2.84
N VAL A 17 -16.72 -19.04 -3.43
CA VAL A 17 -16.81 -17.66 -2.93
C VAL A 17 -17.64 -16.81 -3.88
N ILE A 18 -18.67 -16.15 -3.34
CA ILE A 18 -19.64 -15.35 -4.09
C ILE A 18 -19.60 -13.89 -3.60
N PRO A 19 -19.07 -12.93 -4.39
CA PRO A 19 -19.23 -11.52 -4.08
C PRO A 19 -20.69 -11.09 -4.34
N CYS A 20 -21.32 -10.48 -3.35
CA CYS A 20 -22.72 -10.07 -3.42
C CYS A 20 -22.89 -8.58 -3.10
N TYR A 21 -23.43 -7.81 -4.05
CA TYR A 21 -23.85 -6.43 -3.83
C TYR A 21 -25.11 -6.13 -4.63
N ASN A 22 -26.21 -5.82 -3.94
CA ASN A 22 -27.50 -5.51 -4.55
C ASN A 22 -27.97 -6.56 -5.56
N ALA A 23 -27.96 -7.83 -5.13
CA ALA A 23 -28.20 -8.99 -5.99
C ALA A 23 -29.43 -9.82 -5.56
N SER A 24 -30.39 -9.22 -4.84
CA SER A 24 -31.61 -9.89 -4.37
C SER A 24 -32.36 -10.68 -5.45
N GLN A 25 -32.36 -10.18 -6.69
CA GLN A 25 -33.05 -10.80 -7.83
C GLN A 25 -32.33 -12.03 -8.42
N THR A 26 -31.02 -12.18 -8.17
CA THR A 26 -30.20 -13.16 -8.89
C THR A 26 -29.50 -14.17 -7.98
N ILE A 27 -29.12 -13.76 -6.76
CA ILE A 27 -28.32 -14.59 -5.85
C ILE A 27 -28.98 -15.93 -5.51
N GLY A 28 -30.31 -15.97 -5.39
CA GLY A 28 -31.05 -17.21 -5.13
C GLY A 28 -30.86 -18.26 -6.23
N ASN A 29 -30.86 -17.85 -7.50
CA ASN A 29 -30.63 -18.76 -8.63
C ASN A 29 -29.18 -19.27 -8.68
N CYS A 30 -28.22 -18.39 -8.36
CA CYS A 30 -26.81 -18.75 -8.24
C CYS A 30 -26.63 -19.84 -7.17
N LEU A 31 -27.13 -19.59 -5.95
CA LEU A 31 -27.04 -20.54 -4.83
C LEU A 31 -27.75 -21.86 -5.13
N HIS A 32 -28.94 -21.83 -5.72
CA HIS A 32 -29.65 -23.06 -6.11
C HIS A 32 -28.86 -23.90 -7.11
N SER A 33 -28.16 -23.27 -8.06
CA SER A 33 -27.32 -24.00 -9.03
C SER A 33 -26.07 -24.64 -8.41
N LEU A 34 -25.53 -24.04 -7.35
CA LEU A 34 -24.39 -24.58 -6.62
C LEU A 34 -24.77 -25.76 -5.71
N LEU A 35 -26.00 -25.79 -5.22
CA LEU A 35 -26.52 -26.93 -4.45
C LEU A 35 -26.80 -28.17 -5.33
N GLN A 36 -26.90 -27.99 -6.65
CA GLN A 36 -27.17 -29.05 -7.63
C GLN A 36 -25.91 -29.58 -8.33
N GLN A 37 -24.72 -29.27 -7.81
CA GLN A 37 -23.48 -29.72 -8.43
C GLN A 37 -23.28 -31.23 -8.26
N THR A 38 -22.80 -31.89 -9.31
CA THR A 38 -22.41 -33.32 -9.27
C THR A 38 -21.21 -33.54 -8.36
N TYR A 39 -20.32 -32.54 -8.27
CA TYR A 39 -19.27 -32.46 -7.27
C TYR A 39 -19.67 -31.46 -6.19
N ALA A 40 -20.01 -31.93 -4.99
CA ALA A 40 -20.52 -31.06 -3.92
C ALA A 40 -19.44 -30.07 -3.43
N PRO A 41 -19.76 -28.77 -3.30
CA PRO A 41 -18.85 -27.83 -2.65
C PRO A 41 -18.72 -28.19 -1.16
N GLN A 42 -17.52 -28.08 -0.60
CA GLN A 42 -17.29 -28.26 0.84
C GLN A 42 -17.96 -27.12 1.62
N GLU A 43 -17.87 -25.91 1.09
CA GLU A 43 -18.48 -24.72 1.67
C GLU A 43 -18.82 -23.70 0.59
N ILE A 44 -19.84 -22.90 0.87
CA ILE A 44 -20.23 -21.75 0.07
C ILE A 44 -20.13 -20.52 0.97
N ILE A 45 -19.32 -19.54 0.57
CA ILE A 45 -19.04 -18.31 1.29
C ILE A 45 -19.61 -17.15 0.48
N VAL A 46 -20.64 -16.51 1.00
CA VAL A 46 -21.23 -15.31 0.41
C VAL A 46 -20.69 -14.09 1.15
N VAL A 47 -20.06 -13.18 0.41
CA VAL A 47 -19.56 -11.92 0.97
C VAL A 47 -20.48 -10.79 0.54
N ASN A 48 -21.33 -10.35 1.47
CA ASN A 48 -22.22 -9.21 1.29
C ASN A 48 -21.43 -7.90 1.43
N ASP A 49 -21.20 -7.24 0.31
CA ASP A 49 -20.41 -6.02 0.18
C ASP A 49 -21.24 -4.75 0.46
N ALA A 50 -21.94 -4.76 1.60
CA ALA A 50 -22.86 -3.72 2.07
C ALA A 50 -24.07 -3.47 1.14
N SER A 51 -24.78 -4.54 0.76
CA SER A 51 -26.03 -4.42 -0.01
C SER A 51 -27.09 -3.59 0.72
N THR A 52 -27.86 -2.84 -0.07
CA THR A 52 -28.98 -1.99 0.39
C THR A 52 -30.34 -2.57 -0.03
N ASP A 53 -30.36 -3.71 -0.71
CA ASP A 53 -31.57 -4.43 -1.11
C ASP A 53 -31.79 -5.69 -0.23
N ASP A 54 -32.79 -6.50 -0.57
CA ASP A 54 -33.18 -7.68 0.20
C ASP A 54 -32.25 -8.90 0.00
N ALA A 55 -31.03 -8.72 -0.53
CA ALA A 55 -30.13 -9.85 -0.81
C ALA A 55 -29.83 -10.68 0.45
N ILE A 56 -29.65 -10.04 1.60
CA ILE A 56 -29.39 -10.73 2.88
C ILE A 56 -30.56 -11.65 3.26
N ALA A 57 -31.80 -11.17 3.06
CA ALA A 57 -33.00 -11.97 3.35
C ALA A 57 -33.10 -13.18 2.43
N VAL A 58 -32.76 -13.03 1.14
CA VAL A 58 -32.71 -14.14 0.19
C VAL A 58 -31.63 -15.15 0.58
N ILE A 59 -30.44 -14.68 0.96
CA ILE A 59 -29.31 -15.55 1.36
C ILE A 59 -29.64 -16.35 2.63
N ALA A 60 -30.39 -15.77 3.58
CA ALA A 60 -30.76 -16.42 4.84
C ALA A 60 -31.56 -17.73 4.66
N ALA A 61 -32.19 -17.93 3.48
CA ALA A 61 -32.88 -19.18 3.14
C ALA A 61 -31.93 -20.35 2.78
N PHE A 62 -30.63 -20.10 2.67
CA PHE A 62 -29.63 -21.08 2.25
C PHE A 62 -28.62 -21.36 3.37
N ASN A 63 -28.15 -22.60 3.47
CA ASN A 63 -27.09 -22.98 4.40
C ASN A 63 -25.72 -22.59 3.85
N VAL A 64 -25.34 -21.32 4.01
CA VAL A 64 -24.07 -20.75 3.52
C VAL A 64 -23.41 -19.89 4.59
N GLN A 65 -22.10 -19.70 4.49
CA GLN A 65 -21.39 -18.75 5.33
C GLN A 65 -21.57 -17.33 4.80
N LEU A 66 -22.26 -16.47 5.55
CA LEU A 66 -22.42 -15.05 5.21
C LEU A 66 -21.40 -14.17 5.93
N ILE A 67 -20.67 -13.35 5.16
CA ILE A 67 -19.77 -12.32 5.69
C ILE A 67 -20.30 -10.94 5.30
N ASN A 68 -20.55 -10.08 6.28
CA ASN A 68 -21.05 -8.72 6.06
C ASN A 68 -19.93 -7.68 6.13
N CYS A 69 -19.75 -6.91 5.06
CA CYS A 69 -18.84 -5.77 5.02
C CYS A 69 -19.50 -4.51 5.60
N ALA A 70 -18.74 -3.71 6.34
CA ALA A 70 -19.22 -2.43 6.89
C ALA A 70 -19.45 -1.34 5.82
N ALA A 71 -18.78 -1.45 4.67
CA ALA A 71 -18.91 -0.54 3.54
C ALA A 71 -18.61 -1.26 2.23
N ASN A 72 -19.16 -0.77 1.14
CA ASN A 72 -18.92 -1.31 -0.20
C ASN A 72 -17.46 -1.12 -0.61
N GLY A 73 -16.76 -2.24 -0.83
CA GLY A 73 -15.35 -2.29 -1.24
C GLY A 73 -15.14 -2.81 -2.67
N GLY A 74 -16.20 -3.25 -3.36
CA GLY A 74 -16.17 -3.84 -4.69
C GLY A 74 -15.95 -5.36 -4.69
N ALA A 75 -16.25 -6.00 -5.83
CA ALA A 75 -16.17 -7.46 -5.99
C ALA A 75 -14.77 -8.04 -5.71
N ALA A 76 -13.70 -7.32 -6.06
CA ALA A 76 -12.32 -7.72 -5.74
C ALA A 76 -12.11 -7.87 -4.23
N THR A 77 -12.59 -6.87 -3.47
CA THR A 77 -12.49 -6.85 -2.01
C THR A 77 -13.31 -7.98 -1.39
N ALA A 78 -14.53 -8.17 -1.88
CA ALA A 78 -15.40 -9.25 -1.44
C ALA A 78 -14.78 -10.64 -1.69
N ARG A 79 -14.22 -10.89 -2.90
CA ARG A 79 -13.53 -12.15 -3.21
C ARG A 79 -12.32 -12.39 -2.32
N ALA A 80 -11.51 -11.37 -2.06
CA ALA A 80 -10.35 -11.48 -1.19
C ALA A 80 -10.72 -11.79 0.28
N ILE A 81 -11.79 -11.16 0.80
CA ILE A 81 -12.35 -11.45 2.13
C ILE A 81 -12.84 -12.91 2.21
N GLY A 82 -13.61 -13.35 1.21
CA GLY A 82 -14.13 -14.71 1.18
C GLY A 82 -13.02 -15.76 1.05
N ALA A 83 -12.06 -15.53 0.17
CA ALA A 83 -10.90 -16.41 -0.01
C ALA A 83 -10.02 -16.52 1.25
N ALA A 84 -9.95 -15.47 2.08
CA ALA A 84 -9.24 -15.51 3.35
C ALA A 84 -9.93 -16.41 4.40
N LYS A 85 -11.23 -16.70 4.23
CA LYS A 85 -12.00 -17.62 5.08
C LYS A 85 -12.10 -19.03 4.51
N ALA A 86 -11.87 -19.19 3.21
CA ALA A 86 -11.93 -20.48 2.51
C ALA A 86 -10.93 -21.53 3.07
N THR A 87 -11.45 -22.73 3.28
CA THR A 87 -10.73 -23.88 3.86
C THR A 87 -10.43 -24.99 2.87
N GLY A 88 -11.10 -25.01 1.72
CA GLY A 88 -10.91 -26.00 0.66
C GLY A 88 -9.55 -25.91 -0.03
N ASP A 89 -9.16 -26.98 -0.71
CA ASP A 89 -7.93 -27.04 -1.50
C ASP A 89 -7.99 -26.11 -2.71
N ILE A 90 -9.19 -25.97 -3.29
CA ILE A 90 -9.52 -25.07 -4.40
C ILE A 90 -10.47 -23.97 -3.90
N ILE A 91 -10.22 -22.74 -4.33
CA ILE A 91 -11.12 -21.60 -4.15
C ILE A 91 -11.72 -21.27 -5.51
N ALA A 92 -13.03 -21.49 -5.67
CA ALA A 92 -13.76 -21.18 -6.89
C ALA A 92 -14.56 -19.88 -6.71
N PHE A 93 -14.54 -19.01 -7.71
CA PHE A 93 -15.28 -17.74 -7.73
C PHE A 93 -16.39 -17.78 -8.77
N ILE A 94 -17.58 -17.37 -8.34
CA ILE A 94 -18.74 -17.19 -9.21
C ILE A 94 -19.49 -15.92 -8.82
N ASP A 95 -19.98 -15.17 -9.81
CA ASP A 95 -20.72 -13.92 -9.55
C ASP A 95 -22.17 -14.20 -9.11
N ALA A 96 -22.74 -13.32 -8.27
CA ALA A 96 -24.11 -13.44 -7.77
C ALA A 96 -25.20 -13.36 -8.87
N ASP A 97 -24.85 -12.92 -10.09
CA ASP A 97 -25.72 -12.87 -11.27
C ASP A 97 -25.44 -14.00 -12.29
N CYS A 98 -24.70 -15.03 -11.88
CA CYS A 98 -24.39 -16.21 -12.68
C CYS A 98 -25.10 -17.49 -12.20
N ARG A 99 -25.28 -18.45 -13.10
CA ARG A 99 -25.77 -19.81 -12.82
C ARG A 99 -24.76 -20.84 -13.33
N ALA A 100 -24.34 -21.78 -12.49
CA ALA A 100 -23.43 -22.85 -12.88
C ALA A 100 -24.18 -24.04 -13.52
N PRO A 101 -23.65 -24.67 -14.59
CA PRO A 101 -24.03 -26.03 -14.99
C PRO A 101 -23.81 -27.03 -13.85
N GLN A 102 -24.54 -28.16 -13.84
CA GLN A 102 -24.42 -29.17 -12.77
C GLN A 102 -23.03 -29.79 -12.67
N ASP A 103 -22.26 -29.81 -13.76
CA ASP A 103 -20.91 -30.39 -13.84
C ASP A 103 -19.78 -29.34 -13.70
N TRP A 104 -20.09 -28.11 -13.29
CA TRP A 104 -19.11 -27.01 -13.26
C TRP A 104 -17.96 -27.27 -12.28
N LEU A 105 -18.27 -27.64 -11.03
CA LEU A 105 -17.25 -27.99 -10.03
C LEU A 105 -16.48 -29.26 -10.39
N GLU A 106 -17.15 -30.25 -10.97
CA GLU A 106 -16.53 -31.49 -11.45
C GLU A 106 -15.49 -31.21 -12.54
N LYS A 107 -15.83 -30.35 -13.51
CA LYS A 107 -14.89 -29.90 -14.55
C LYS A 107 -13.68 -29.19 -13.97
N ILE A 108 -13.87 -28.31 -12.98
CA ILE A 108 -12.76 -27.61 -12.31
C ILE A 108 -11.80 -28.63 -11.68
N VAL A 109 -12.33 -29.59 -10.90
CA VAL A 109 -11.52 -30.64 -10.27
C VAL A 109 -10.80 -31.48 -11.32
N GLY A 110 -11.49 -31.86 -12.38
CA GLY A 110 -10.93 -32.63 -13.48
C GLY A 110 -9.72 -31.96 -14.15
N GLU A 111 -9.70 -30.62 -14.26
CA GLU A 111 -8.54 -29.90 -14.79
C GLU A 111 -7.33 -29.96 -13.85
N PHE A 112 -7.52 -29.76 -12.54
CA PHE A 112 -6.42 -29.87 -11.56
C PHE A 112 -5.94 -31.31 -11.35
N GLN A 113 -6.79 -32.30 -11.56
CA GLN A 113 -6.40 -33.71 -11.57
C GLN A 113 -5.60 -34.08 -12.82
N ARG A 114 -6.00 -33.55 -13.98
CA ARG A 114 -5.30 -33.79 -15.25
C ARG A 114 -3.92 -33.13 -15.29
N ASP A 115 -3.80 -31.93 -14.71
CA ASP A 115 -2.54 -31.20 -14.62
C ASP A 115 -2.34 -30.64 -13.20
N PRO A 116 -1.64 -31.40 -12.33
CA PRO A 116 -1.34 -30.97 -10.96
C PRO A 116 -0.39 -29.76 -10.85
N THR A 117 0.19 -29.28 -11.96
CA THR A 117 1.06 -28.09 -11.97
C THR A 117 0.28 -26.78 -12.03
N LEU A 118 -1.01 -26.84 -12.39
CA LEU A 118 -1.86 -25.65 -12.51
C LEU A 118 -2.09 -24.98 -11.16
N GLY A 119 -1.93 -23.65 -11.13
CA GLY A 119 -2.33 -22.80 -10.01
C GLY A 119 -3.74 -22.28 -10.10
N GLY A 120 -4.30 -22.24 -11.31
CA GLY A 120 -5.67 -21.76 -11.53
C GLY A 120 -6.22 -22.10 -12.91
N VAL A 121 -7.54 -22.20 -12.95
CA VAL A 121 -8.33 -22.49 -14.15
C VAL A 121 -9.49 -21.52 -14.25
N GLY A 122 -9.94 -21.22 -15.46
CA GLY A 122 -11.10 -20.36 -15.66
C GLY A 122 -11.73 -20.59 -17.00
N GLY A 123 -12.94 -20.10 -17.16
CA GLY A 123 -13.80 -20.47 -18.27
C GLY A 123 -14.55 -19.29 -18.87
N LYS A 124 -15.43 -19.58 -19.82
CA LYS A 124 -16.23 -18.55 -20.50
C LYS A 124 -17.50 -18.18 -19.74
N TYR A 125 -17.96 -16.95 -19.93
CA TYR A 125 -19.35 -16.59 -19.70
C TYR A 125 -20.18 -16.99 -20.93
N SER A 126 -21.28 -17.68 -20.69
CA SER A 126 -22.31 -18.03 -21.67
C SER A 126 -23.60 -17.29 -21.32
N HIS A 127 -24.48 -17.06 -22.28
CA HIS A 127 -25.80 -16.49 -22.00
C HIS A 127 -26.88 -17.50 -22.40
N PRO A 128 -27.97 -17.61 -21.63
CA PRO A 128 -29.18 -18.25 -22.15
C PRO A 128 -29.72 -17.44 -23.33
N VAL A 129 -30.54 -18.09 -24.17
CA VAL A 129 -31.17 -17.56 -25.41
C VAL A 129 -31.39 -16.05 -25.34
N ALA A 130 -30.77 -15.30 -26.25
CA ALA A 130 -30.85 -13.84 -26.23
C ALA A 130 -32.29 -13.35 -26.49
N GLN A 131 -32.81 -12.51 -25.59
CA GLN A 131 -34.18 -11.99 -25.70
C GLN A 131 -34.23 -10.63 -26.41
N SER A 132 -33.08 -9.96 -26.57
CA SER A 132 -33.00 -8.64 -27.23
C SER A 132 -31.81 -8.52 -28.18
N THR A 133 -31.80 -7.48 -29.02
CA THR A 133 -30.64 -7.11 -29.86
C THR A 133 -29.39 -6.84 -29.03
N LEU A 134 -29.54 -6.29 -27.82
CA LEU A 134 -28.43 -6.07 -26.89
C LEU A 134 -27.90 -7.41 -26.36
N GLY A 135 -28.78 -8.35 -26.01
CA GLY A 135 -28.40 -9.70 -25.61
C GLY A 135 -27.58 -10.40 -26.68
N HIS A 136 -28.03 -10.39 -27.94
CA HIS A 136 -27.28 -10.94 -29.07
C HIS A 136 -25.90 -10.27 -29.22
N PHE A 137 -25.83 -8.95 -29.06
CA PHE A 137 -24.56 -8.22 -29.13
C PHE A 137 -23.62 -8.61 -27.98
N MET A 138 -24.13 -8.73 -26.75
CA MET A 138 -23.36 -9.14 -25.58
C MET A 138 -22.79 -10.57 -25.72
N ILE A 139 -23.58 -11.51 -26.23
CA ILE A 139 -23.14 -12.87 -26.55
C ILE A 139 -21.96 -12.82 -27.51
N ILE A 140 -22.10 -12.10 -28.62
CA ILE A 140 -21.06 -12.02 -29.65
C ILE A 140 -19.80 -11.33 -29.12
N GLU A 141 -19.94 -10.30 -28.28
CA GLU A 141 -18.81 -9.65 -27.62
C GLU A 141 -18.03 -10.62 -26.74
N GLU A 142 -18.73 -11.35 -25.88
CA GLU A 142 -18.09 -12.28 -24.95
C GLU A 142 -17.48 -13.47 -25.69
N GLU A 143 -18.17 -14.03 -26.68
CA GLU A 143 -17.62 -15.08 -27.55
C GLU A 143 -16.39 -14.60 -28.33
N TYR A 144 -16.37 -13.35 -28.82
CA TYR A 144 -15.18 -12.79 -29.46
C TYR A 144 -14.01 -12.66 -28.46
N ALA A 145 -14.27 -12.19 -27.24
CA ALA A 145 -13.23 -12.07 -26.22
C ALA A 145 -12.66 -13.46 -25.85
N HIS A 146 -13.53 -14.45 -25.63
CA HIS A 146 -13.11 -15.82 -25.33
C HIS A 146 -12.42 -16.50 -26.52
N PHE A 147 -12.82 -16.21 -27.76
CA PHE A 147 -12.09 -16.67 -28.95
C PHE A 147 -10.67 -16.13 -28.98
N VAL A 148 -10.48 -14.84 -28.71
CA VAL A 148 -9.14 -14.23 -28.63
C VAL A 148 -8.31 -14.86 -27.50
N PHE A 149 -8.94 -15.14 -26.35
CA PHE A 149 -8.30 -15.86 -25.24
C PHE A 149 -7.94 -17.30 -25.59
N SER A 150 -8.81 -18.03 -26.27
CA SER A 150 -8.56 -19.42 -26.69
C SER A 150 -7.37 -19.56 -27.64
N LYS A 151 -7.09 -18.51 -28.44
CA LYS A 151 -5.90 -18.46 -29.32
C LYS A 151 -4.61 -18.20 -28.57
N ASN A 152 -4.69 -17.71 -27.35
CA ASN A 152 -3.54 -17.30 -26.54
C ASN A 152 -3.74 -17.77 -25.09
N PRO A 153 -3.88 -19.09 -24.86
CA PRO A 153 -4.30 -19.63 -23.57
C PRO A 153 -3.34 -19.26 -22.44
N ASP A 154 -2.04 -19.20 -22.74
CA ASP A 154 -0.99 -18.85 -21.78
C ASP A 154 -1.04 -17.39 -21.33
N GLN A 155 -1.74 -16.52 -22.09
CA GLN A 155 -1.88 -15.08 -21.82
C GLN A 155 -3.34 -14.68 -21.51
N ALA A 156 -4.30 -15.60 -21.57
CA ALA A 156 -5.73 -15.33 -21.35
C ALA A 156 -6.10 -15.00 -19.89
N THR A 157 -6.67 -13.82 -19.60
CA THR A 157 -7.19 -13.56 -18.25
C THR A 157 -8.29 -14.57 -17.87
N LEU A 158 -8.21 -15.17 -16.68
CA LEU A 158 -9.29 -16.00 -16.13
C LEU A 158 -10.41 -15.08 -15.63
N PRO A 159 -11.65 -15.17 -16.17
CA PRO A 159 -12.71 -14.25 -15.77
C PRO A 159 -13.09 -14.38 -14.30
N GLY A 160 -13.20 -13.25 -13.58
CA GLY A 160 -13.34 -13.23 -12.12
C GLY A 160 -14.58 -13.94 -11.54
N GLY A 161 -15.63 -14.14 -12.34
CA GLY A 161 -16.83 -14.88 -11.95
C GLY A 161 -16.95 -16.26 -12.59
N ASN A 162 -15.89 -16.76 -13.23
CA ASN A 162 -15.79 -18.14 -13.70
C ASN A 162 -14.32 -18.59 -13.65
N CYS A 163 -13.78 -18.65 -12.44
CA CYS A 163 -12.41 -19.08 -12.23
C CYS A 163 -12.24 -19.79 -10.89
N ALA A 164 -11.20 -20.59 -10.78
CA ALA A 164 -10.82 -21.29 -9.58
C ALA A 164 -9.30 -21.36 -9.45
N PHE A 165 -8.80 -21.27 -8.22
CA PHE A 165 -7.37 -21.31 -7.92
C PHE A 165 -7.09 -22.31 -6.82
N LEU A 166 -5.93 -22.97 -6.87
CA LEU A 166 -5.43 -23.68 -5.69
C LEU A 166 -5.26 -22.67 -4.56
N ARG A 167 -5.72 -22.99 -3.36
CA ARG A 167 -5.57 -22.12 -2.19
C ARG A 167 -4.11 -21.79 -1.91
N THR A 168 -3.20 -22.73 -2.16
CA THR A 168 -1.75 -22.54 -2.06
C THR A 168 -1.21 -21.56 -3.10
N ALA A 169 -1.73 -21.60 -4.33
CA ALA A 169 -1.40 -20.64 -5.38
C ALA A 169 -1.97 -19.25 -5.05
N TRP A 170 -3.24 -19.20 -4.63
CA TRP A 170 -3.92 -17.97 -4.25
C TRP A 170 -3.19 -17.23 -3.11
N LYS A 171 -2.68 -17.96 -2.10
CA LYS A 171 -1.87 -17.38 -1.01
C LYS A 171 -0.55 -16.72 -1.46
N GLN A 172 -0.04 -17.05 -2.64
CA GLN A 172 1.16 -16.44 -3.20
C GLN A 172 0.88 -15.10 -3.89
N ASN A 173 -0.39 -14.76 -4.12
CA ASN A 173 -0.81 -13.49 -4.72
C ASN A 173 -0.58 -12.34 -3.73
N LYS A 174 0.38 -11.46 -4.01
CA LYS A 174 0.73 -10.33 -3.14
C LYS A 174 -0.24 -9.16 -3.33
N THR A 175 -0.85 -8.99 -4.50
CA THR A 175 -1.83 -7.92 -4.75
C THR A 175 -3.16 -8.15 -4.03
N GLN A 176 -3.50 -9.38 -3.66
CA GLN A 176 -4.66 -9.67 -2.78
C GLN A 176 -4.52 -9.00 -1.39
N GLN A 177 -3.29 -8.76 -0.92
CA GLN A 177 -3.03 -8.04 0.33
C GLN A 177 -3.18 -6.51 0.18
N GLU A 178 -3.42 -6.04 -1.06
CA GLU A 178 -3.53 -4.64 -1.44
C GLU A 178 -4.95 -4.26 -1.84
N LEU A 179 -5.92 -4.63 -1.01
CA LEU A 179 -7.35 -4.31 -1.15
C LEU A 179 -7.66 -2.84 -1.45
N SER A 180 -6.81 -1.91 -1.01
CA SER A 180 -7.01 -0.49 -1.29
C SER A 180 -6.74 -0.12 -2.75
N PHE A 181 -5.90 -0.88 -3.46
CA PHE A 181 -5.59 -0.63 -4.86
C PHE A 181 -6.84 -0.79 -5.73
N PHE A 182 -7.65 -1.81 -5.45
CA PHE A 182 -8.90 -2.06 -6.15
C PHE A 182 -10.07 -1.20 -5.62
N LYS A 183 -9.87 -0.43 -4.53
CA LYS A 183 -10.93 0.37 -3.93
C LYS A 183 -11.36 1.49 -4.88
N GLY A 184 -12.59 1.38 -5.39
CA GLY A 184 -13.15 2.30 -6.40
C GLY A 184 -12.86 1.91 -7.85
N MET A 185 -12.14 0.81 -8.08
CA MET A 185 -12.15 0.11 -9.37
C MET A 185 -13.41 -0.75 -9.44
N ALA A 186 -14.01 -0.76 -10.62
CA ALA A 186 -15.24 -1.51 -10.87
C ALA A 186 -15.01 -2.79 -11.69
N SER A 187 -13.81 -2.97 -12.26
CA SER A 187 -13.41 -4.17 -13.01
C SER A 187 -11.91 -4.17 -13.33
N GLY A 188 -11.33 -5.33 -13.61
CA GLY A 188 -9.95 -5.49 -14.09
C GLY A 188 -9.00 -6.04 -13.04
N GLU A 189 -9.52 -6.36 -11.86
CA GLU A 189 -8.84 -7.09 -10.80
C GLU A 189 -8.36 -8.46 -11.27
N ASP A 190 -9.19 -9.15 -12.06
CA ASP A 190 -8.90 -10.45 -12.65
C ASP A 190 -7.63 -10.42 -13.51
N THR A 191 -7.46 -9.36 -14.28
CA THR A 191 -6.31 -9.15 -15.17
C THR A 191 -5.03 -8.93 -14.36
N VAL A 192 -5.10 -8.13 -13.29
CA VAL A 192 -3.95 -7.89 -12.41
C VAL A 192 -3.57 -9.17 -11.65
N ILE A 193 -4.56 -9.86 -11.08
CA ILE A 193 -4.37 -11.11 -10.33
C ILE A 193 -3.78 -12.21 -11.21
N CYS A 194 -4.35 -12.44 -12.40
CA CYS A 194 -3.86 -13.46 -13.33
C CYS A 194 -2.44 -13.15 -13.80
N HIS A 195 -2.15 -11.88 -14.09
CA HIS A 195 -0.80 -11.48 -14.49
C HIS A 195 0.23 -11.77 -13.38
N GLU A 196 -0.05 -11.39 -12.14
CA GLU A 196 0.88 -11.62 -11.04
C GLU A 196 1.12 -13.12 -10.81
N LEU A 197 0.04 -13.92 -10.73
CA LEU A 197 0.16 -15.35 -10.49
C LEU A 197 0.98 -16.04 -11.59
N ARG A 198 0.80 -15.65 -12.86
CA ARG A 198 1.53 -16.19 -14.00
C ARG A 198 3.04 -16.03 -13.94
N GLN A 199 3.55 -15.06 -13.18
CA GLN A 199 4.99 -14.91 -12.99
C GLN A 199 5.61 -16.09 -12.24
N SER A 200 4.79 -16.92 -11.59
CA SER A 200 5.25 -18.01 -10.72
C SER A 200 4.50 -19.32 -10.89
N ILE A 201 3.27 -19.30 -11.41
CA ILE A 201 2.39 -20.48 -11.46
C ILE A 201 1.60 -20.53 -12.78
N PRO A 202 1.49 -21.70 -13.45
CA PRO A 202 0.70 -21.86 -14.66
C PRO A 202 -0.81 -21.61 -14.42
N LEU A 203 -1.46 -20.90 -15.34
CA LEU A 203 -2.90 -20.67 -15.37
C LEU A 203 -3.48 -21.14 -16.70
N LYS A 204 -4.68 -21.73 -16.69
CA LYS A 204 -5.31 -22.29 -17.91
C LYS A 204 -6.73 -21.77 -18.14
N PHE A 205 -6.96 -21.22 -19.32
CA PHE A 205 -8.32 -20.92 -19.81
C PHE A 205 -8.91 -22.17 -20.48
N VAL A 206 -10.11 -22.59 -20.07
CA VAL A 206 -10.80 -23.79 -20.53
C VAL A 206 -12.13 -23.40 -21.13
N TYR A 207 -12.23 -23.47 -22.46
CA TYR A 207 -13.41 -23.00 -23.19
C TYR A 207 -14.70 -23.79 -22.86
N ALA A 208 -14.57 -25.07 -22.49
CA ALA A 208 -15.69 -25.93 -22.09
C ALA A 208 -16.16 -25.71 -20.64
N LEU A 209 -15.42 -24.93 -19.85
CA LEU A 209 -15.84 -24.50 -18.53
C LEU A 209 -16.69 -23.24 -18.71
N GLU A 210 -17.98 -23.31 -18.45
CA GLU A 210 -18.90 -22.19 -18.68
C GLU A 210 -19.81 -21.93 -17.48
N VAL A 211 -20.23 -20.68 -17.34
CA VAL A 211 -21.30 -20.26 -16.43
C VAL A 211 -22.26 -19.36 -17.17
N PHE A 212 -23.55 -19.46 -16.84
CA PHE A 212 -24.59 -18.70 -17.50
C PHE A 212 -24.80 -17.36 -16.83
N HIS A 213 -24.60 -16.29 -17.58
CA HIS A 213 -24.80 -14.92 -17.16
C HIS A 213 -26.23 -14.47 -17.53
N GLN A 214 -26.92 -13.74 -16.65
CA GLN A 214 -28.20 -13.11 -17.01
C GLN A 214 -28.02 -11.92 -17.96
N GLU A 215 -28.96 -11.74 -18.89
CA GLU A 215 -28.97 -10.58 -19.80
C GLU A 215 -29.11 -9.27 -19.00
N ARG A 216 -28.29 -8.28 -19.34
CA ARG A 216 -28.35 -6.95 -18.73
C ARG A 216 -29.21 -6.03 -19.58
N ASN A 217 -29.95 -5.14 -18.92
CA ASN A 217 -30.57 -4.02 -19.62
C ASN A 217 -29.53 -3.00 -20.12
N THR A 218 -29.94 -2.14 -21.05
CA THR A 218 -29.06 -1.13 -21.69
C THR A 218 -28.35 -0.24 -20.68
N LYS A 219 -29.04 0.20 -19.62
CA LYS A 219 -28.44 1.06 -18.58
C LYS A 219 -27.33 0.33 -17.83
N GLY A 220 -27.56 -0.92 -17.44
CA GLY A 220 -26.57 -1.77 -16.76
C GLY A 220 -25.36 -2.04 -17.65
N TYR A 221 -25.59 -2.33 -18.94
CA TYR A 221 -24.54 -2.53 -19.93
C TYR A 221 -23.66 -1.27 -20.08
N LEU A 222 -24.23 -0.10 -20.37
CA LEU A 222 -23.47 1.15 -20.53
C LEU A 222 -22.71 1.53 -19.26
N LYS A 223 -23.35 1.38 -18.08
CA LYS A 223 -22.70 1.62 -16.78
C LYS A 223 -21.48 0.73 -16.57
N ARG A 224 -21.56 -0.57 -16.90
CA ARG A 224 -20.42 -1.51 -16.82
C ARG A 224 -19.26 -1.05 -17.70
N HIS A 225 -19.54 -0.60 -18.92
CA HIS A 225 -18.49 -0.13 -19.82
C HIS A 225 -17.88 1.19 -19.35
N LEU A 226 -18.68 2.16 -18.88
CA LEU A 226 -18.16 3.38 -18.26
C LEU A 226 -17.17 3.08 -17.13
N HIS A 227 -17.56 2.18 -16.23
CA HIS A 227 -16.77 1.67 -15.12
C HIS A 227 -15.49 0.94 -15.55
N ARG A 228 -15.55 0.13 -16.60
CA ARG A 228 -14.37 -0.50 -17.23
C ARG A 228 -13.39 0.55 -17.77
N GLY A 229 -13.90 1.62 -18.39
CA GLY A 229 -13.09 2.75 -18.87
C GLY A 229 -12.32 3.42 -17.74
N ILE A 230 -12.98 3.74 -16.62
CA ILE A 230 -12.35 4.34 -15.43
C ILE A 230 -11.22 3.43 -14.93
N SER A 231 -11.54 2.16 -14.69
CA SER A 231 -10.62 1.21 -14.06
C SER A 231 -9.36 0.98 -14.90
N ARG A 232 -9.49 0.94 -16.24
CA ARG A 232 -8.36 0.75 -17.16
C ARG A 232 -7.35 1.89 -17.12
N VAL A 233 -7.82 3.14 -17.17
CA VAL A 233 -6.92 4.29 -17.09
C VAL A 233 -6.25 4.35 -15.72
N THR A 234 -6.97 3.99 -14.65
CA THR A 234 -6.38 3.85 -13.31
C THR A 234 -5.27 2.79 -13.28
N ILE A 235 -5.46 1.60 -13.86
CA ILE A 235 -4.43 0.56 -13.94
C ILE A 235 -3.20 1.07 -14.73
N LEU A 236 -3.42 1.70 -15.89
CA LEU A 236 -2.37 2.24 -16.76
C LEU A 236 -1.53 3.31 -16.03
N LEU A 237 -2.19 4.31 -15.42
CA LEU A 237 -1.52 5.45 -14.78
C LEU A 237 -0.80 5.08 -13.48
N ASN A 238 -1.13 3.94 -12.87
CA ASN A 238 -0.41 3.40 -11.72
C ASN A 238 0.78 2.51 -12.12
N GLY A 239 1.16 2.46 -13.40
CA GLY A 239 2.37 1.76 -13.86
C GLY A 239 2.26 0.24 -13.88
N LEU A 240 1.05 -0.31 -13.77
CA LEU A 240 0.81 -1.75 -13.88
C LEU A 240 0.69 -2.23 -15.33
N SER A 241 0.57 -1.31 -16.29
CA SER A 241 0.46 -1.65 -17.72
C SER A 241 1.72 -2.23 -18.32
N ASP A 242 2.88 -1.83 -17.83
CA ASP A 242 4.17 -2.31 -18.34
C ASP A 242 4.47 -3.73 -17.84
N GLN A 243 3.75 -4.18 -16.81
CA GLN A 243 3.87 -5.54 -16.27
C GLN A 243 2.76 -6.43 -16.81
N THR A 244 1.49 -6.03 -16.77
CA THR A 244 0.40 -6.86 -17.31
C THR A 244 0.54 -7.01 -18.82
N GLU A 245 0.57 -8.23 -19.37
CA GLU A 245 0.57 -8.57 -20.80
C GLU A 245 -0.66 -7.99 -21.54
N SER A 246 -0.70 -6.68 -21.64
CA SER A 246 -1.80 -5.90 -22.17
C SER A 246 -1.67 -5.77 -23.69
N GLY A 247 -1.25 -6.85 -24.34
CA GLY A 247 -1.46 -7.04 -25.77
C GLY A 247 -2.85 -7.61 -25.99
N ILE A 248 -3.17 -8.71 -25.31
CA ILE A 248 -4.27 -9.59 -25.72
C ILE A 248 -5.59 -9.20 -25.06
N THR A 249 -5.62 -8.92 -23.76
CA THR A 249 -6.78 -8.31 -23.10
C THR A 249 -7.04 -6.91 -23.67
N LEU A 250 -5.99 -6.22 -24.08
CA LEU A 250 -6.06 -4.92 -24.72
C LEU A 250 -6.48 -5.01 -26.21
N LEU A 251 -6.29 -6.15 -26.90
CA LEU A 251 -6.76 -6.41 -28.26
C LEU A 251 -8.20 -6.96 -28.26
N ALA A 252 -8.48 -7.98 -27.43
CA ALA A 252 -9.81 -8.56 -27.19
C ALA A 252 -10.83 -7.48 -26.80
N TYR A 253 -10.36 -6.47 -26.08
CA TYR A 253 -11.14 -5.35 -25.63
C TYR A 253 -10.58 -3.99 -26.10
N GLY A 254 -9.92 -3.90 -27.26
CA GLY A 254 -9.60 -2.63 -27.95
C GLY A 254 -8.87 -1.50 -27.19
N GLY A 255 -8.14 -1.77 -26.11
CA GLY A 255 -7.44 -0.78 -25.27
C GLY A 255 -6.18 -0.13 -25.86
N ARG A 256 -5.47 -0.76 -26.83
CA ARG A 256 -4.34 -0.09 -27.54
C ARG A 256 -4.86 1.08 -28.36
N ASN A 257 -6.08 0.88 -28.86
CA ASN A 257 -6.87 1.89 -29.56
C ASN A 257 -7.49 2.89 -28.58
N LEU A 258 -7.78 2.50 -27.34
CA LEU A 258 -8.37 3.39 -26.33
C LEU A 258 -7.42 4.50 -25.87
N LEU A 259 -6.11 4.22 -25.72
CA LEU A 259 -5.15 5.27 -25.37
C LEU A 259 -5.00 6.29 -26.52
N LEU A 260 -4.90 5.80 -27.76
CA LEU A 260 -4.88 6.62 -28.97
C LEU A 260 -6.20 7.40 -29.15
N SER A 261 -7.35 6.76 -28.95
CA SER A 261 -8.66 7.40 -29.01
C SER A 261 -8.91 8.37 -27.86
N ALA A 262 -8.40 8.11 -26.65
CA ALA A 262 -8.48 9.02 -25.51
C ALA A 262 -7.54 10.22 -25.64
N LEU A 263 -6.36 10.05 -26.26
CA LEU A 263 -5.50 11.17 -26.65
C LEU A 263 -6.15 12.01 -27.75
N LEU A 264 -6.76 11.37 -28.76
CA LEU A 264 -7.46 12.05 -29.86
C LEU A 264 -8.74 12.76 -29.38
N LEU A 265 -9.56 12.14 -28.53
CA LEU A 265 -10.83 12.71 -28.05
C LEU A 265 -10.70 13.56 -26.79
N GLY A 266 -9.72 13.28 -25.93
CA GLY A 266 -9.36 14.12 -24.78
C GLY A 266 -8.76 15.46 -25.24
N GLY A 267 -7.96 15.45 -26.31
CA GLY A 267 -7.50 16.67 -26.98
C GLY A 267 -8.66 17.49 -27.56
N VAL A 268 -9.68 16.83 -28.13
CA VAL A 268 -10.90 17.48 -28.62
C VAL A 268 -11.75 18.05 -27.49
N GLY A 269 -11.98 17.31 -26.40
CA GLY A 269 -12.80 17.76 -25.28
C GLY A 269 -12.20 18.94 -24.52
N VAL A 270 -10.87 18.95 -24.34
CA VAL A 270 -10.16 20.10 -23.75
C VAL A 270 -10.18 21.29 -24.73
N GLY A 271 -9.94 21.07 -26.02
CA GLY A 271 -10.00 22.12 -27.04
C GLY A 271 -11.39 22.74 -27.23
N MET A 272 -12.46 21.93 -27.10
CA MET A 272 -13.86 22.38 -27.18
C MET A 272 -14.30 23.24 -25.99
N LEU A 273 -13.69 23.06 -24.83
CA LEU A 273 -14.04 23.81 -23.61
C LEU A 273 -13.24 25.11 -23.46
N THR A 274 -12.14 25.30 -24.21
CA THR A 274 -11.21 26.42 -23.96
C THR A 274 -10.98 27.38 -25.14
N LEU A 275 -11.42 27.08 -26.38
CA LEU A 275 -11.16 27.95 -27.54
C LEU A 275 -12.33 28.03 -28.54
N PRO A 276 -12.66 29.21 -29.11
CA PRO A 276 -13.69 29.38 -30.16
C PRO A 276 -13.38 28.67 -31.49
N ILE A 277 -12.16 28.15 -31.66
CA ILE A 277 -11.66 27.46 -32.87
C ILE A 277 -12.08 25.97 -32.89
N ALA A 278 -12.80 25.52 -31.85
CA ALA A 278 -13.07 24.10 -31.63
C ALA A 278 -13.81 23.39 -32.76
N ALA A 279 -14.70 24.05 -33.52
CA ALA A 279 -15.48 23.37 -34.55
C ALA A 279 -14.64 22.86 -35.74
N GLU A 280 -13.65 23.64 -36.19
CA GLU A 280 -12.83 23.31 -37.36
C GLU A 280 -11.78 22.23 -37.08
N VAL A 281 -11.35 22.08 -35.82
CA VAL A 281 -10.39 21.04 -35.40
C VAL A 281 -11.08 19.80 -34.83
N ALA A 282 -12.20 19.98 -34.12
CA ALA A 282 -12.92 18.87 -33.52
C ALA A 282 -13.64 18.00 -34.56
N LEU A 283 -14.17 18.58 -35.65
CA LEU A 283 -14.87 17.81 -36.67
C LEU A 283 -13.92 16.84 -37.42
N PRO A 284 -12.73 17.26 -37.91
CA PRO A 284 -11.74 16.33 -38.47
C PRO A 284 -11.24 15.29 -37.48
N LEU A 285 -11.02 15.66 -36.21
CA LEU A 285 -10.57 14.70 -35.19
C LEU A 285 -11.67 13.69 -34.82
N THR A 286 -12.93 14.12 -34.81
CA THR A 286 -14.09 13.22 -34.61
C THR A 286 -14.26 12.29 -35.81
N LEU A 287 -14.13 12.79 -37.03
CA LEU A 287 -14.14 11.98 -38.25
C LEU A 287 -12.96 10.99 -38.28
N ALA A 288 -11.75 11.42 -37.93
CA ALA A 288 -10.58 10.55 -37.81
C ALA A 288 -10.77 9.49 -36.73
N ALA A 289 -11.41 9.82 -35.60
CA ALA A 289 -11.77 8.86 -34.56
C ALA A 289 -12.82 7.84 -35.05
N LEU A 290 -13.82 8.27 -35.83
CA LEU A 290 -14.83 7.39 -36.42
C LEU A 290 -14.24 6.47 -37.51
N VAL A 291 -13.36 6.99 -38.37
CA VAL A 291 -12.64 6.21 -39.39
C VAL A 291 -11.67 5.23 -38.74
N GLY A 292 -10.92 5.68 -37.73
CA GLY A 292 -10.09 4.82 -36.90
C GLY A 292 -10.91 3.71 -36.25
N HIS A 293 -12.07 4.05 -35.67
CA HIS A 293 -12.98 3.06 -35.09
C HIS A 293 -13.47 2.03 -36.12
N TYR A 294 -13.83 2.47 -37.33
CA TYR A 294 -14.25 1.58 -38.41
C TYR A 294 -13.14 0.58 -38.78
N TRP A 295 -11.90 1.06 -38.93
CA TRP A 295 -10.77 0.20 -39.29
C TRP A 295 -10.40 -0.77 -38.17
N LEU A 296 -10.41 -0.29 -36.92
CA LEU A 296 -10.04 -1.07 -35.74
C LEU A 296 -11.09 -2.11 -35.32
N SER A 297 -12.35 -1.94 -35.73
CA SER A 297 -13.43 -2.93 -35.49
C SER A 297 -13.58 -3.95 -36.64
N ARG A 298 -12.75 -3.87 -37.68
CA ARG A 298 -12.82 -4.75 -38.86
C ARG A 298 -12.67 -6.22 -38.51
N GLU A 299 -11.78 -6.57 -37.58
CA GLU A 299 -11.61 -7.96 -37.14
C GLU A 299 -12.82 -8.50 -36.38
N PHE A 300 -13.41 -7.68 -35.48
CA PHE A 300 -14.63 -8.03 -34.77
C PHE A 300 -15.78 -8.29 -35.75
N PHE A 301 -16.04 -7.40 -36.70
CA PHE A 301 -17.10 -7.62 -37.70
C PHE A 301 -16.77 -8.74 -38.69
N GLY A 302 -15.48 -8.98 -38.97
CA GLY A 302 -15.03 -10.14 -39.72
C GLY A 302 -15.21 -11.46 -38.94
N PHE A 303 -15.11 -11.43 -37.62
CA PHE A 303 -15.50 -12.54 -36.74
C PHE A 303 -17.01 -12.71 -36.74
N VAL A 304 -17.79 -11.65 -36.48
CA VAL A 304 -19.27 -11.68 -36.52
C VAL A 304 -19.74 -12.35 -37.81
N ARG A 305 -19.22 -11.93 -38.98
CA ARG A 305 -19.62 -12.50 -40.27
C ARG A 305 -19.29 -13.98 -40.43
N ARG A 306 -18.15 -14.46 -39.92
CA ARG A 306 -17.69 -15.85 -40.07
C ARG A 306 -18.24 -16.79 -39.00
N TYR A 307 -18.38 -16.30 -37.77
CA TYR A 307 -18.69 -17.10 -36.58
C TYR A 307 -20.18 -17.10 -36.22
N VAL A 308 -20.91 -15.99 -36.41
CA VAL A 308 -22.37 -15.95 -36.17
C VAL A 308 -23.12 -16.88 -37.12
N GLU A 309 -22.59 -17.08 -38.33
CA GLU A 309 -23.16 -18.01 -39.30
C GLU A 309 -23.07 -19.48 -38.87
N GLN A 310 -22.14 -19.83 -37.97
CA GLN A 310 -21.83 -21.22 -37.55
C GLN A 310 -22.29 -21.57 -36.12
N LEU A 311 -22.22 -20.65 -35.16
CA LEU A 311 -22.44 -20.95 -33.73
C LEU A 311 -23.86 -20.69 -33.21
N LEU A 312 -24.66 -19.86 -33.89
CA LEU A 312 -26.05 -19.57 -33.50
C LEU A 312 -27.05 -19.92 -34.62
N PRO A 313 -27.10 -21.18 -35.10
CA PRO A 313 -28.00 -21.56 -36.19
C PRO A 313 -29.48 -21.39 -35.83
N SER A 314 -29.86 -21.57 -34.56
CA SER A 314 -31.23 -21.36 -34.04
C SER A 314 -31.50 -19.94 -33.51
N GLU A 315 -30.46 -19.11 -33.36
CA GLU A 315 -30.52 -17.77 -32.75
C GLU A 315 -29.89 -16.72 -33.67
N ARG A 316 -30.16 -16.84 -34.98
CA ARG A 316 -29.61 -15.89 -35.96
C ARG A 316 -30.16 -14.48 -35.67
N PRO A 317 -29.30 -13.50 -35.34
CA PRO A 317 -29.75 -12.12 -35.22
C PRO A 317 -30.27 -11.67 -36.59
N SER A 318 -31.44 -11.03 -36.59
CA SER A 318 -32.03 -10.48 -37.81
C SER A 318 -31.06 -9.55 -38.54
N ARG A 319 -31.21 -9.36 -39.85
CA ARG A 319 -30.41 -8.37 -40.59
C ARG A 319 -30.46 -6.97 -39.96
N TRP A 320 -31.61 -6.61 -39.37
CA TRP A 320 -31.80 -5.38 -38.62
C TRP A 320 -30.99 -5.34 -37.32
N SER A 321 -30.97 -6.45 -36.56
CA SER A 321 -30.14 -6.58 -35.35
C SER A 321 -28.65 -6.45 -35.66
N GLN A 322 -28.19 -7.04 -36.78
CA GLN A 322 -26.78 -6.94 -37.21
C GLN A 322 -26.39 -5.50 -37.60
N LEU A 323 -27.30 -4.73 -38.20
CA LEU A 323 -27.10 -3.30 -38.49
C LEU A 323 -26.92 -2.49 -37.19
N LEU A 324 -27.58 -2.89 -36.10
CA LEU A 324 -27.50 -2.24 -34.79
C LEU A 324 -26.24 -2.59 -33.97
N PHE A 325 -25.47 -3.60 -34.37
CA PHE A 325 -24.21 -3.93 -33.66
C PHE A 325 -23.14 -2.84 -33.78
N ARG A 326 -23.09 -2.14 -34.92
CA ARG A 326 -22.18 -0.99 -35.11
C ARG A 326 -22.45 0.15 -34.13
N PRO A 327 -23.69 0.70 -34.04
CA PRO A 327 -23.98 1.74 -33.06
C PRO A 327 -23.82 1.26 -31.61
N LEU A 328 -24.13 0.00 -31.28
CA LEU A 328 -23.88 -0.55 -29.94
C LEU A 328 -22.38 -0.61 -29.60
N LEU A 329 -21.54 -1.01 -30.56
CA LEU A 329 -20.08 -0.99 -30.40
C LEU A 329 -19.55 0.45 -30.24
N SER A 330 -20.09 1.41 -31.00
CA SER A 330 -19.73 2.82 -30.86
C SER A 330 -20.17 3.41 -29.51
N LEU A 331 -21.38 3.10 -29.02
CA LEU A 331 -21.87 3.49 -27.70
C LEU A 331 -20.99 2.93 -26.57
N ARG A 332 -20.58 1.66 -26.68
CA ARG A 332 -19.64 1.02 -25.76
C ARG A 332 -18.30 1.77 -25.70
N LEU A 333 -17.73 2.10 -26.85
CA LEU A 333 -16.46 2.84 -26.90
C LEU A 333 -16.60 4.24 -26.33
N GLY A 334 -17.71 4.93 -26.65
CA GLY A 334 -18.03 6.22 -26.05
C GLY A 334 -18.05 6.15 -24.52
N CYS A 335 -18.67 5.11 -23.94
CA CYS A 335 -18.66 4.88 -22.50
C CYS A 335 -17.25 4.62 -21.97
N TRP A 336 -16.42 3.85 -22.67
CA TRP A 336 -15.04 3.62 -22.27
C TRP A 336 -14.19 4.89 -22.28
N LEU A 337 -14.36 5.73 -23.29
CA LEU A 337 -13.63 6.98 -23.43
C LEU A 337 -14.05 7.97 -22.36
N LEU A 338 -15.36 8.14 -22.15
CA LEU A 338 -15.89 8.95 -21.06
C LEU A 338 -15.39 8.46 -19.70
N GLY A 339 -15.43 7.14 -19.49
CA GLY A 339 -14.93 6.51 -18.28
C GLY A 339 -13.44 6.73 -18.09
N GLY A 340 -12.65 6.57 -19.15
CA GLY A 340 -11.22 6.83 -19.15
C GLY A 340 -10.89 8.28 -18.82
N SER A 341 -11.61 9.25 -19.39
CA SER A 341 -11.49 10.67 -19.08
C SER A 341 -11.82 10.97 -17.61
N ILE A 342 -12.87 10.35 -17.07
CA ILE A 342 -13.20 10.44 -15.63
C ILE A 342 -12.06 9.84 -14.79
N GLY A 343 -11.52 8.68 -15.18
CA GLY A 343 -10.40 8.02 -14.52
C GLY A 343 -9.14 8.89 -14.49
N LEU A 344 -8.79 9.50 -15.63
CA LEU A 344 -7.68 10.44 -15.76
C LEU A 344 -7.91 11.69 -14.90
N GLY A 345 -9.11 12.28 -14.95
CA GLY A 345 -9.47 13.42 -14.13
C GLY A 345 -9.36 13.13 -12.64
N ARG A 346 -9.84 11.95 -12.18
CA ARG A 346 -9.68 11.49 -10.79
C ARG A 346 -8.22 11.34 -10.40
N TYR A 347 -7.40 10.75 -11.28
CA TYR A 347 -5.96 10.60 -11.04
C TYR A 347 -5.25 11.95 -10.92
N LEU A 348 -5.50 12.89 -11.85
CA LEU A 348 -4.92 14.22 -11.82
C LEU A 348 -5.36 15.02 -10.59
N LEU A 349 -6.66 14.99 -10.26
CA LEU A 349 -7.18 15.63 -9.05
C LEU A 349 -6.54 15.07 -7.78
N PHE A 350 -6.34 13.75 -7.70
CA PHE A 350 -5.62 13.13 -6.60
C PHE A 350 -4.17 13.64 -6.51
N ARG A 351 -3.44 13.68 -7.63
CA ARG A 351 -2.05 14.20 -7.67
C ARG A 351 -1.97 15.66 -7.26
N VAL A 352 -2.88 16.51 -7.74
CA VAL A 352 -2.95 17.92 -7.35
C VAL A 352 -3.23 18.07 -5.85
N ARG A 353 -4.21 17.33 -5.31
CA ARG A 353 -4.50 17.32 -3.87
C ARG A 353 -3.32 16.85 -3.03
N LEU A 354 -2.60 15.83 -3.49
CA LEU A 354 -1.40 15.33 -2.82
C LEU A 354 -0.32 16.41 -2.77
N LEU A 355 0.02 17.02 -3.90
CA LEU A 355 1.01 18.10 -3.97
C LEU A 355 0.59 19.30 -3.11
N TRP A 356 -0.69 19.67 -3.14
CA TRP A 356 -1.24 20.71 -2.27
C TRP A 356 -1.08 20.38 -0.79
N ASN A 357 -1.41 19.14 -0.37
CA ASN A 357 -1.23 18.71 1.00
C ASN A 357 0.24 18.67 1.45
N ILE A 358 1.16 18.30 0.55
CA ILE A 358 2.61 18.39 0.82
C ILE A 358 3.00 19.86 1.01
N ALA A 359 2.60 20.75 0.11
CA ALA A 359 2.89 22.18 0.20
C ALA A 359 2.33 22.79 1.51
N CYS A 360 1.08 22.50 1.85
CA CYS A 360 0.49 22.93 3.13
C CYS A 360 1.23 22.37 4.35
N SER A 361 1.74 21.14 4.28
CA SER A 361 2.50 20.53 5.39
C SER A 361 3.89 21.15 5.54
N ILE A 362 4.54 21.49 4.42
CA ILE A 362 5.78 22.28 4.42
C ILE A 362 5.52 23.64 5.05
N LEU A 363 4.52 24.39 4.55
CA LEU A 363 4.16 25.71 5.09
C LEU A 363 3.74 25.66 6.57
N HIS A 364 3.19 24.53 7.03
CA HIS A 364 2.77 24.37 8.41
C HIS A 364 3.93 24.40 9.39
N PHE A 365 5.16 24.02 8.99
CA PHE A 365 6.31 24.13 9.88
C PHE A 365 6.39 25.54 10.46
N TRP A 366 6.30 26.60 9.64
CA TRP A 366 6.39 28.00 10.10
C TRP A 366 5.16 28.56 10.81
N ARG A 367 4.07 27.79 11.00
CA ARG A 367 2.88 28.30 11.73
C ARG A 367 3.16 28.51 13.23
N PRO A 368 3.01 29.73 13.77
CA PRO A 368 3.27 30.00 15.18
C PRO A 368 2.35 29.18 16.10
N GLY A 369 2.88 28.72 17.23
CA GLY A 369 2.11 28.05 18.28
C GLY A 369 1.57 26.65 17.94
N ARG A 370 1.72 26.17 16.70
CA ARG A 370 1.26 24.83 16.26
C ARG A 370 2.38 23.80 16.30
N ILE A 371 2.04 22.58 16.74
CA ILE A 371 2.94 21.43 16.69
C ILE A 371 3.12 20.99 15.23
N SER A 372 4.34 20.59 14.88
CA SER A 372 4.69 20.08 13.56
C SER A 372 5.21 18.64 13.58
N LYS A 373 5.64 18.14 14.75
CA LYS A 373 6.04 16.74 14.94
C LYS A 373 5.49 16.16 16.24
N LEU A 374 4.93 14.95 16.18
CA LEU A 374 4.52 14.20 17.37
C LEU A 374 5.33 12.92 17.47
N PHE A 375 5.95 12.70 18.62
CA PHE A 375 6.46 11.38 19.01
C PHE A 375 5.38 10.70 19.83
N TYR A 376 4.84 9.59 19.36
CA TYR A 376 3.79 8.86 20.04
C TYR A 376 4.26 7.44 20.33
N PHE A 377 4.48 7.14 21.62
CA PHE A 377 4.85 5.84 22.13
C PHE A 377 3.56 5.02 22.27
N VAL A 378 3.20 4.28 21.23
CA VAL A 378 1.85 3.71 21.05
C VAL A 378 1.54 2.54 21.98
N THR A 379 2.60 1.93 22.54
CA THR A 379 2.54 0.79 23.46
C THR A 379 3.85 0.69 24.22
N SER A 380 3.81 0.28 25.48
CA SER A 380 4.99 -0.15 26.24
C SER A 380 5.32 -1.63 26.04
N LYS A 381 4.46 -2.42 25.37
CA LYS A 381 4.72 -3.84 25.10
C LYS A 381 5.88 -3.98 24.13
N CYS A 382 6.83 -4.86 24.45
CA CYS A 382 7.96 -5.17 23.58
C CYS A 382 8.35 -6.64 23.73
N ASN A 383 8.72 -7.26 22.61
CA ASN A 383 9.31 -8.61 22.57
C ASN A 383 10.83 -8.61 22.81
N ALA A 384 11.46 -7.43 22.97
CA ALA A 384 12.87 -7.25 23.26
C ALA A 384 13.10 -6.79 24.71
N ARG A 385 14.29 -7.05 25.26
CA ARG A 385 14.76 -6.52 26.56
C ARG A 385 16.21 -6.04 26.44
N CYS A 386 16.42 -5.09 25.53
CA CYS A 386 17.75 -4.62 25.18
C CYS A 386 18.47 -4.00 26.38
N SER A 387 19.76 -4.31 26.55
CA SER A 387 20.58 -3.76 27.64
C SER A 387 20.75 -2.24 27.57
N PHE A 388 20.56 -1.66 26.39
CA PHE A 388 20.71 -0.24 26.09
C PHE A 388 19.38 0.47 25.80
N CYS A 389 18.24 -0.16 26.11
CA CYS A 389 16.93 0.43 25.86
C CYS A 389 16.69 1.62 26.81
N PHE A 390 16.56 2.84 26.28
CA PHE A 390 16.24 4.00 27.11
C PHE A 390 14.81 3.93 27.69
N ASN A 391 13.88 3.28 26.99
CA ASN A 391 12.50 3.09 27.42
C ASN A 391 12.30 1.80 28.26
N LEU A 392 13.37 1.24 28.84
CA LEU A 392 13.33 -0.09 29.46
C LEU A 392 12.36 -0.14 30.64
N GLU A 393 12.31 0.89 31.49
CA GLU A 393 11.45 0.96 32.68
C GLU A 393 9.96 0.76 32.31
N ASN A 394 9.51 1.45 31.26
CA ASN A 394 8.15 1.28 30.74
C ASN A 394 7.93 -0.13 30.14
N VAL A 395 8.94 -0.66 29.45
CA VAL A 395 8.89 -1.99 28.81
C VAL A 395 8.93 -3.15 29.79
N VAL A 396 9.65 -3.05 30.91
CA VAL A 396 9.69 -4.12 31.93
C VAL A 396 8.47 -4.09 32.83
N ASN A 397 8.05 -2.89 33.24
CA ASN A 397 6.98 -2.71 34.22
C ASN A 397 5.60 -2.56 33.57
N TRP A 398 5.46 -2.83 32.26
CA TRP A 398 4.19 -2.63 31.56
C TRP A 398 3.04 -3.44 32.16
N GLN A 399 3.27 -4.64 32.68
CA GLN A 399 2.21 -5.46 33.29
C GLN A 399 1.73 -4.86 34.62
N GLU A 400 2.65 -4.30 35.39
CA GLU A 400 2.38 -3.67 36.68
C GLU A 400 1.72 -2.29 36.50
N ARG A 401 2.19 -1.52 35.51
CA ARG A 401 1.60 -0.25 35.06
C ARG A 401 0.15 -0.40 34.62
N LYS A 402 -0.25 -1.60 34.17
CA LYS A 402 -1.54 -1.88 33.50
C LYS A 402 -1.94 -0.73 32.55
N PRO A 403 -1.06 -0.30 31.62
CA PRO A 403 -1.28 0.90 30.84
C PRO A 403 -2.57 0.72 30.05
N SER A 404 -3.50 1.64 30.25
CA SER A 404 -4.67 1.77 29.39
C SER A 404 -4.23 2.43 28.10
N GLU A 405 -3.61 1.63 27.21
CA GLU A 405 -3.25 2.03 25.84
C GLU A 405 -4.39 2.84 25.24
N LEU A 406 -4.11 4.06 24.76
CA LEU A 406 -5.12 4.90 24.13
C LEU A 406 -5.79 4.14 22.99
N THR A 407 -7.12 4.02 23.08
CA THR A 407 -7.98 3.39 22.09
C THR A 407 -7.93 4.14 20.75
N LEU A 408 -8.34 3.48 19.67
CA LEU A 408 -8.43 4.12 18.35
C LEU A 408 -9.33 5.37 18.37
N ASP A 409 -10.42 5.35 19.14
CA ASP A 409 -11.33 6.49 19.25
C ASP A 409 -10.69 7.67 19.99
N GLU A 410 -9.98 7.42 21.08
CA GLU A 410 -9.21 8.45 21.78
C GLU A 410 -8.12 9.06 20.87
N VAL A 411 -7.38 8.22 20.15
CA VAL A 411 -6.37 8.71 19.18
C VAL A 411 -7.00 9.50 18.04
N THR A 412 -8.16 9.08 17.56
CA THR A 412 -8.91 9.80 16.53
C THR A 412 -9.34 11.18 17.02
N GLN A 413 -9.79 11.31 18.26
CA GLN A 413 -10.09 12.61 18.88
C GLN A 413 -8.85 13.50 18.98
N ILE A 414 -7.70 12.94 19.38
CA ILE A 414 -6.42 13.67 19.40
C ILE A 414 -6.06 14.18 18.00
N ALA A 415 -6.13 13.31 16.98
CA ALA A 415 -5.82 13.66 15.59
C ALA A 415 -6.73 14.79 15.06
N GLN A 416 -8.03 14.74 15.36
CA GLN A 416 -8.99 15.78 15.00
C GLN A 416 -8.67 17.13 15.65
N LYS A 417 -8.35 17.13 16.96
CA LYS A 417 -8.09 18.36 17.73
C LYS A 417 -6.72 18.97 17.46
N LEU A 418 -5.72 18.16 17.13
CA LEU A 418 -4.39 18.64 16.71
C LEU A 418 -4.48 19.50 15.43
N GLY A 419 -5.43 19.20 14.54
CA GLY A 419 -5.45 19.72 13.18
C GLY A 419 -4.25 19.21 12.40
N ARG A 420 -3.70 20.01 11.47
CA ARG A 420 -2.60 19.57 10.62
C ARG A 420 -1.35 19.19 11.43
N LEU A 421 -0.82 17.99 11.22
CA LEU A 421 0.40 17.46 11.81
C LEU A 421 1.30 16.88 10.70
N PRO A 422 2.29 17.64 10.20
CA PRO A 422 3.17 17.19 9.11
C PRO A 422 3.88 15.86 9.38
N TYR A 423 4.49 15.69 10.55
CA TYR A 423 5.37 14.57 10.87
C TYR A 423 4.86 13.81 12.10
N LEU A 424 4.73 12.49 11.98
CA LEU A 424 4.42 11.58 13.08
C LEU A 424 5.53 10.53 13.25
N THR A 425 5.91 10.22 14.48
CA THR A 425 6.78 9.09 14.81
C THR A 425 6.04 8.18 15.78
N LEU A 426 5.78 6.94 15.37
CA LEU A 426 5.09 5.95 16.20
C LEU A 426 6.14 5.00 16.78
N SER A 427 6.50 5.21 18.04
CA SER A 427 7.52 4.47 18.78
C SER A 427 6.86 3.71 19.94
N GLY A 428 7.64 3.30 20.94
CA GLY A 428 7.13 2.61 22.14
C GLY A 428 8.12 1.59 22.68
N GLY A 429 7.57 0.44 23.06
CA GLY A 429 8.27 -0.83 23.04
C GLY A 429 8.47 -1.28 21.60
N GLU A 430 7.61 -2.17 21.10
CA GLU A 430 7.57 -2.59 19.69
C GLU A 430 6.23 -2.18 19.07
N PRO A 431 6.18 -1.12 18.23
CA PRO A 431 4.94 -0.61 17.66
C PRO A 431 4.13 -1.66 16.89
N PHE A 432 4.81 -2.56 16.17
CA PHE A 432 4.16 -3.59 15.35
C PHE A 432 3.50 -4.72 16.17
N ILE A 433 3.59 -4.68 17.50
CA ILE A 433 2.75 -5.53 18.38
C ILE A 433 1.28 -5.08 18.33
N ARG A 434 1.02 -3.79 18.11
CA ARG A 434 -0.34 -3.24 18.08
C ARG A 434 -1.05 -3.61 16.78
N GLU A 435 -2.16 -4.34 16.86
CA GLU A 435 -2.87 -4.82 15.66
C GLU A 435 -3.59 -3.71 14.89
N ASP A 436 -4.02 -2.67 15.60
CA ASP A 436 -4.67 -1.48 15.06
C ASP A 436 -3.68 -0.37 14.65
N LEU A 437 -2.37 -0.65 14.61
CA LEU A 437 -1.34 0.33 14.20
C LEU A 437 -1.64 1.00 12.85
N PRO A 438 -2.07 0.28 11.78
CA PRO A 438 -2.46 0.92 10.52
C PRO A 438 -3.61 1.92 10.67
N GLN A 439 -4.59 1.61 11.52
CA GLN A 439 -5.76 2.44 11.79
C GLN A 439 -5.37 3.71 12.55
N LEU A 440 -4.39 3.64 13.45
CA LEU A 440 -3.83 4.83 14.09
C LEU A 440 -3.19 5.78 13.07
N VAL A 441 -2.36 5.24 12.17
CA VAL A 441 -1.74 6.03 11.10
C VAL A 441 -2.82 6.65 10.21
N HIS A 442 -3.85 5.87 9.87
CA HIS A 442 -4.98 6.34 9.08
C HIS A 442 -5.72 7.50 9.76
N ALA A 443 -5.94 7.44 11.07
CA ALA A 443 -6.60 8.51 11.82
C ALA A 443 -5.82 9.84 11.70
N PHE A 444 -4.49 9.83 11.86
CA PHE A 444 -3.66 11.02 11.67
C PHE A 444 -3.58 11.46 10.21
N TRP A 445 -3.49 10.54 9.25
CA TRP A 445 -3.52 10.87 7.83
C TRP A 445 -4.85 11.54 7.44
N GLN A 446 -5.98 11.01 7.92
CA GLN A 446 -7.31 11.50 7.60
C GLN A 446 -7.62 12.85 8.27
N HIS A 447 -7.38 12.96 9.57
CA HIS A 447 -7.82 14.11 10.37
C HIS A 447 -6.73 15.15 10.57
N SER A 448 -5.47 14.75 10.57
CA SER A 448 -4.32 15.64 10.74
C SER A 448 -3.52 15.86 9.46
N HIS A 449 -3.95 15.29 8.33
CA HIS A 449 -3.25 15.39 7.03
C HIS A 449 -1.75 15.07 7.15
N THR A 450 -1.41 14.08 7.97
CA THR A 450 -0.02 13.68 8.19
C THR A 450 0.60 13.10 6.94
N GLN A 451 1.79 13.59 6.59
CA GLN A 451 2.49 13.23 5.37
C GLN A 451 3.72 12.36 5.60
N TRP A 452 4.46 12.59 6.69
CA TRP A 452 5.67 11.83 7.01
C TRP A 452 5.45 11.00 8.27
N VAL A 453 5.63 9.70 8.16
CA VAL A 453 5.50 8.77 9.28
C VAL A 453 6.78 7.95 9.41
N THR A 454 7.32 7.86 10.61
CA THR A 454 8.45 6.97 10.93
C THR A 454 8.04 5.99 12.01
N ILE A 455 8.33 4.71 11.79
CA ILE A 455 8.05 3.62 12.73
C ILE A 455 9.35 2.83 12.95
N PRO A 456 10.05 3.03 14.07
CA PRO A 456 11.15 2.16 14.48
C PRO A 456 10.66 0.77 14.88
N SER A 457 11.47 -0.25 14.60
CA SER A 457 11.18 -1.64 14.97
C SER A 457 12.46 -2.42 15.23
N ASN A 458 12.38 -3.39 16.15
CA ASN A 458 13.39 -4.44 16.28
C ASN A 458 13.32 -5.47 15.15
N ALA A 459 12.26 -5.45 14.33
CA ALA A 459 12.08 -6.27 13.14
C ALA A 459 12.09 -7.79 13.38
N ALA A 460 11.85 -8.25 14.62
CA ALA A 460 11.74 -9.68 14.90
C ALA A 460 10.33 -10.26 14.65
N LEU A 461 9.37 -9.44 14.18
CA LEU A 461 7.97 -9.81 13.91
C LEU A 461 7.65 -9.68 12.41
N THR A 462 8.36 -10.45 11.57
CA THR A 462 8.34 -10.35 10.09
C THR A 462 6.93 -10.16 9.50
N GLU A 463 6.01 -11.08 9.78
CA GLU A 463 4.65 -11.04 9.23
C GLU A 463 3.90 -9.76 9.63
N ARG A 464 4.00 -9.36 10.91
CA ARG A 464 3.30 -8.17 11.42
C ARG A 464 3.86 -6.88 10.84
N VAL A 465 5.19 -6.79 10.71
CA VAL A 465 5.86 -5.64 10.10
C VAL A 465 5.40 -5.48 8.66
N LEU A 466 5.45 -6.55 7.86
CA LEU A 466 5.05 -6.51 6.45
C LEU A 466 3.57 -6.20 6.29
N ARG A 467 2.70 -6.93 6.99
CA ARG A 467 1.25 -6.75 6.92
C ARG A 467 0.84 -5.32 7.27
N SER A 468 1.39 -4.76 8.35
CA SER A 468 1.06 -3.40 8.78
C SER A 468 1.64 -2.34 7.86
N THR A 469 2.87 -2.53 7.37
CA THR A 469 3.52 -1.62 6.40
C THR A 469 2.70 -1.53 5.12
N VAL A 470 2.33 -2.68 4.55
CA VAL A 470 1.49 -2.77 3.35
C VAL A 470 0.12 -2.14 3.63
N ALA A 471 -0.51 -2.47 4.76
CA ALA A 471 -1.80 -1.88 5.14
C ALA A 471 -1.75 -0.35 5.25
N ILE A 472 -0.70 0.23 5.85
CA ILE A 472 -0.53 1.69 5.96
C ILE A 472 -0.40 2.34 4.57
N LEU A 473 0.51 1.83 3.74
CA LEU A 473 0.77 2.37 2.39
C LEU A 473 -0.50 2.32 1.53
N ASN A 474 -1.31 1.30 1.75
CA ASN A 474 -2.57 1.06 1.06
C ASN A 474 -3.70 1.98 1.57
N GLN A 475 -3.87 2.11 2.89
CA GLN A 475 -4.93 2.88 3.52
C GLN A 475 -4.67 4.39 3.51
N CYS A 476 -3.41 4.81 3.34
CA CYS A 476 -3.00 6.21 3.39
C CYS A 476 -2.28 6.64 2.10
N PRO A 477 -2.98 6.79 0.96
CA PRO A 477 -2.36 7.17 -0.30
C PRO A 477 -1.56 8.48 -0.21
N GLY A 478 -0.32 8.43 -0.67
CA GLY A 478 0.58 9.59 -0.69
C GLY A 478 1.33 9.87 0.62
N ILE A 479 1.17 9.01 1.64
CA ILE A 479 2.01 9.05 2.84
C ILE A 479 3.44 8.66 2.51
N PHE A 480 4.43 9.31 3.12
CA PHE A 480 5.83 8.90 3.10
C PHE A 480 6.13 8.13 4.38
N LEU A 481 6.15 6.80 4.27
CA LEU A 481 6.36 5.90 5.40
C LEU A 481 7.83 5.48 5.48
N THR A 482 8.46 5.68 6.64
CA THR A 482 9.78 5.16 6.95
C THR A 482 9.67 4.04 7.97
N VAL A 483 10.09 2.83 7.61
CA VAL A 483 10.31 1.74 8.56
C VAL A 483 11.78 1.75 8.95
N GLN A 484 12.06 2.05 10.21
CA GLN A 484 13.42 2.10 10.75
C GLN A 484 13.74 0.77 11.45
N VAL A 485 14.55 -0.07 10.81
CA VAL A 485 14.94 -1.38 11.35
C VAL A 485 16.22 -1.25 12.14
N SER A 486 16.25 -1.83 13.34
CA SER A 486 17.42 -1.77 14.19
C SER A 486 18.35 -2.98 14.02
N ILE A 487 19.64 -2.73 13.83
CA ILE A 487 20.72 -3.73 13.82
C ILE A 487 21.88 -3.21 14.65
N ASP A 488 22.24 -3.90 15.74
CA ASP A 488 23.27 -3.42 16.67
C ASP A 488 24.47 -4.34 16.83
N SER A 489 24.43 -5.55 16.28
CA SER A 489 25.55 -6.47 16.26
C SER A 489 25.26 -7.59 15.26
N MET A 490 26.08 -8.62 15.24
CA MET A 490 26.00 -9.72 14.29
C MET A 490 25.60 -11.02 14.99
N TYR A 491 24.73 -11.81 14.37
CA TYR A 491 24.37 -13.16 14.81
C TYR A 491 23.96 -13.23 16.29
N GLU A 492 24.60 -14.09 17.08
CA GLU A 492 24.33 -14.31 18.51
C GLU A 492 24.58 -13.05 19.34
N ASP A 493 25.57 -12.21 19.01
CA ASP A 493 25.84 -10.96 19.72
C ASP A 493 24.65 -10.01 19.63
N HIS A 494 23.96 -10.00 18.48
CA HIS A 494 22.75 -9.20 18.29
C HIS A 494 21.61 -9.72 19.16
N ASP A 495 21.42 -11.05 19.17
CA ASP A 495 20.41 -11.73 19.96
C ASP A 495 20.59 -11.50 21.45
N HIS A 496 21.84 -11.59 21.93
CA HIS A 496 22.21 -11.33 23.32
C HIS A 496 21.94 -9.89 23.73
N SER A 497 22.40 -8.92 22.92
CA SER A 497 22.25 -7.49 23.24
C SER A 497 20.77 -7.04 23.33
N ARG A 498 19.89 -7.66 22.53
CA ARG A 498 18.45 -7.36 22.48
C ARG A 498 17.58 -8.33 23.30
N LYS A 499 18.16 -9.44 23.76
CA LYS A 499 17.48 -10.56 24.42
C LYS A 499 16.32 -11.11 23.60
N ILE A 500 16.55 -11.31 22.30
CA ILE A 500 15.58 -11.92 21.38
C ILE A 500 16.22 -13.20 20.83
N LYS A 501 15.58 -14.34 21.05
CA LYS A 501 16.01 -15.61 20.45
C LYS A 501 15.85 -15.56 18.92
N ASP A 502 16.92 -15.89 18.20
CA ASP A 502 17.01 -15.85 16.74
C ASP A 502 16.69 -14.45 16.17
N GLY A 503 16.99 -13.41 16.94
CA GLY A 503 16.65 -12.01 16.64
C GLY A 503 17.28 -11.52 15.34
N PHE A 504 18.57 -11.81 15.14
CA PHE A 504 19.32 -11.44 13.94
C PHE A 504 18.73 -12.10 12.70
N ALA A 505 18.41 -13.39 12.78
CA ALA A 505 17.83 -14.14 11.66
C ALA A 505 16.45 -13.58 11.26
N LYS A 506 15.58 -13.29 12.25
CA LYS A 506 14.25 -12.70 12.03
C LYS A 506 14.32 -11.27 11.49
N MET A 507 15.23 -10.45 12.02
CA MET A 507 15.49 -9.09 11.54
C MET A 507 15.96 -9.12 10.08
N THR A 508 16.90 -10.01 9.74
CA THR A 508 17.37 -10.20 8.37
C THR A 508 16.26 -10.66 7.43
N GLU A 509 15.39 -11.57 7.87
CA GLU A 509 14.21 -11.98 7.11
C GLU A 509 13.30 -10.79 6.80
N THR A 510 13.01 -9.97 7.82
CA THR A 510 12.20 -8.76 7.69
C THR A 510 12.83 -7.75 6.74
N LEU A 511 14.13 -7.46 6.85
CA LEU A 511 14.82 -6.55 5.93
C LEU A 511 14.79 -7.07 4.49
N LYS A 512 15.04 -8.36 4.25
CA LYS A 512 14.92 -8.96 2.90
C LYS A 512 13.52 -8.79 2.35
N ALA A 513 12.50 -9.02 3.16
CA ALA A 513 11.12 -8.87 2.74
C ALA A 513 10.72 -7.41 2.48
N LEU A 514 11.16 -6.47 3.32
CA LEU A 514 10.99 -5.04 3.09
C LEU A 514 11.70 -4.59 1.81
N SER A 515 12.96 -4.98 1.59
CA SER A 515 13.71 -4.71 0.36
C SER A 515 12.97 -5.20 -0.88
N LYS A 516 12.32 -6.38 -0.79
CA LYS A 516 11.50 -6.93 -1.87
C LYS A 516 10.25 -6.10 -2.17
N ILE A 517 9.61 -5.44 -1.20
CA ILE A 517 8.42 -4.62 -1.49
C ILE A 517 8.74 -3.14 -1.76
N ARG A 518 9.94 -2.68 -1.39
CA ARG A 518 10.37 -1.28 -1.58
C ARG A 518 10.21 -0.83 -3.05
N HIS A 519 10.61 -1.65 -4.03
CA HIS A 519 10.54 -1.24 -5.44
C HIS A 519 9.10 -1.02 -5.92
N LYS A 520 8.12 -1.70 -5.30
CA LYS A 520 6.69 -1.55 -5.57
C LYS A 520 6.14 -0.24 -4.96
N TYR A 521 6.62 0.12 -3.78
CA TYR A 521 6.16 1.29 -3.04
C TYR A 521 7.22 2.40 -3.03
N GLN A 522 7.13 3.33 -3.98
CA GLN A 522 8.07 4.46 -4.09
C GLN A 522 7.99 5.44 -2.90
N ASN A 523 6.91 5.38 -2.12
CA ASN A 523 6.67 6.15 -0.91
C ASN A 523 7.01 5.39 0.39
N LEU A 524 7.59 4.18 0.29
CA LEU A 524 8.20 3.44 1.40
C LEU A 524 9.70 3.70 1.43
N ARG A 525 10.20 4.09 2.61
CA ARG A 525 11.62 4.24 2.91
C ARG A 525 12.05 3.20 3.94
N ILE A 526 13.15 2.52 3.67
CA ILE A 526 13.78 1.59 4.61
C ILE A 526 15.00 2.29 5.20
N GLN A 527 14.99 2.50 6.50
CA GLN A 527 16.12 3.06 7.23
C GLN A 527 16.70 2.00 8.15
N ILE A 528 18.01 1.86 8.18
CA ILE A 528 18.72 1.00 9.12
C ILE A 528 19.26 1.88 10.25
N ALA A 529 19.07 1.46 11.49
CA ALA A 529 19.54 2.17 12.68
C ALA A 529 20.42 1.26 13.53
N THR A 530 21.56 1.78 13.96
CA THR A 530 22.50 1.09 14.84
C THR A 530 22.78 1.98 16.04
N CYS A 531 22.56 1.45 17.24
CA CYS A 531 22.97 2.07 18.49
C CYS A 531 24.46 1.82 18.70
N TYR A 532 25.29 2.83 18.49
CA TYR A 532 26.73 2.79 18.65
C TYR A 532 27.11 2.82 20.14
N ALA A 533 27.71 1.74 20.62
CA ALA A 533 28.01 1.52 22.04
C ALA A 533 29.25 0.62 22.21
N GLU A 534 29.84 0.60 23.41
CA GLU A 534 31.06 -0.17 23.69
C GLU A 534 30.94 -1.66 23.29
N PHE A 535 29.78 -2.27 23.47
CA PHE A 535 29.56 -3.69 23.18
C PHE A 535 29.65 -4.06 21.69
N ASN A 536 29.51 -3.11 20.75
CA ASN A 536 29.46 -3.40 19.32
C ASN A 536 30.52 -2.70 18.46
N LEU A 537 31.43 -1.93 19.06
CA LEU A 537 32.45 -1.17 18.33
C LEU A 537 33.27 -2.03 17.36
N HIS A 538 33.59 -3.26 17.78
CA HIS A 538 34.37 -4.22 17.00
C HIS A 538 33.63 -4.82 15.81
N ARG A 539 32.31 -4.59 15.69
CA ARG A 539 31.44 -5.14 14.63
C ARG A 539 30.88 -4.09 13.68
N ILE A 540 31.11 -2.80 13.92
CA ILE A 540 30.46 -1.73 13.15
C ILE A 540 30.73 -1.83 11.64
N GLU A 541 31.98 -2.08 11.25
CA GLU A 541 32.33 -2.25 9.82
C GLU A 541 31.69 -3.52 9.25
N GLU A 542 31.61 -4.60 10.03
CA GLU A 542 30.93 -5.85 9.63
C GLU A 542 29.42 -5.62 9.41
N ILE A 543 28.78 -4.82 10.27
CA ILE A 543 27.36 -4.43 10.14
C ILE A 543 27.14 -3.66 8.84
N ILE A 544 28.00 -2.66 8.53
CA ILE A 544 27.92 -1.87 7.30
C ILE A 544 28.04 -2.79 6.08
N ASP A 545 29.11 -3.58 6.03
CA ASP A 545 29.39 -4.51 4.93
C ASP A 545 28.23 -5.49 4.72
N TYR A 546 27.71 -6.05 5.82
CA TYR A 546 26.58 -6.97 5.77
C TYR A 546 25.34 -6.29 5.19
N CYS A 547 24.98 -5.11 5.68
CA CYS A 547 23.82 -4.37 5.20
C CYS A 547 23.92 -4.03 3.71
N GLN A 548 25.09 -3.53 3.27
CA GLN A 548 25.34 -3.15 1.87
C GLN A 548 25.28 -4.34 0.91
N ARG A 549 25.77 -5.51 1.34
CA ARG A 549 25.77 -6.72 0.51
C ARG A 549 24.40 -7.40 0.44
N ASN A 550 23.63 -7.37 1.52
CA ASN A 550 22.46 -8.23 1.66
C ASN A 550 21.12 -7.50 1.43
N PHE A 551 21.06 -6.17 1.55
CA PHE A 551 19.79 -5.44 1.55
C PHE A 551 19.78 -4.27 0.58
N LYS A 552 18.56 -3.91 0.15
CA LYS A 552 18.26 -2.62 -0.48
C LYS A 552 17.58 -1.74 0.55
N TYR A 553 18.26 -0.69 0.98
CA TYR A 553 17.78 0.29 1.96
C TYR A 553 18.07 1.71 1.47
N ASP A 554 17.44 2.72 2.06
CA ASP A 554 17.53 4.11 1.63
C ASP A 554 18.49 4.95 2.49
N GLN A 555 18.80 4.51 3.71
CA GLN A 555 19.74 5.18 4.63
C GLN A 555 20.15 4.27 5.79
N GLN A 556 21.41 4.32 6.20
CA GLN A 556 21.90 3.76 7.47
C GLN A 556 22.32 4.88 8.44
N MET A 557 21.92 4.74 9.71
CA MET A 557 22.10 5.72 10.79
C MET A 557 22.83 5.10 11.98
N PHE A 558 23.77 5.84 12.56
CA PHE A 558 24.51 5.43 13.74
C PHE A 558 24.22 6.38 14.90
N TYR A 559 23.37 5.94 15.82
CA TYR A 559 22.99 6.72 16.99
C TYR A 559 23.95 6.42 18.12
N LEU A 560 24.63 7.43 18.64
CA LEU A 560 25.38 7.27 19.89
C LEU A 560 24.42 6.81 21.00
N ILE A 561 24.85 5.82 21.79
CA ILE A 561 24.02 5.22 22.84
C ILE A 561 23.44 6.28 23.78
N ARG A 562 22.15 6.10 24.10
CA ARG A 562 21.48 6.96 25.08
C ARG A 562 21.93 6.52 26.47
N GLU A 563 22.44 7.43 27.30
CA GLU A 563 22.68 7.13 28.72
C GLU A 563 21.41 6.64 29.40
N VAL A 564 21.23 5.34 29.51
CA VAL A 564 20.11 4.79 30.25
C VAL A 564 20.44 4.92 31.74
N HIS A 565 20.05 6.04 32.35
CA HIS A 565 19.97 6.28 33.80
C HIS A 565 21.22 6.03 34.67
N ALA A 566 22.37 5.73 34.09
CA ALA A 566 23.71 5.88 34.65
C ALA A 566 24.69 5.64 33.49
N LEU A 567 25.77 6.43 33.37
CA LEU A 567 26.97 6.19 32.53
C LEU A 567 27.12 6.94 31.18
N ILE A 568 27.10 8.27 31.15
CA ILE A 568 28.23 9.07 30.65
C ILE A 568 29.10 9.26 31.88
N THR A 569 29.99 8.28 32.07
CA THR A 569 31.21 8.54 32.80
C THR A 569 32.15 9.29 31.86
N THR A 570 33.19 9.90 32.43
CA THR A 570 34.35 10.44 31.73
C THR A 570 34.94 9.46 30.70
N ASP A 571 34.66 8.15 30.82
CA ASP A 571 35.16 7.09 29.95
C ASP A 571 34.54 7.05 28.55
N ASN A 572 33.30 7.51 28.33
CA ASN A 572 32.67 7.46 27.01
C ASN A 572 33.21 8.52 26.03
N LYS A 573 33.93 9.54 26.51
CA LYS A 573 34.59 10.54 25.65
C LYS A 573 35.59 9.88 24.67
N LYS A 574 36.17 8.72 25.03
CA LYS A 574 37.10 7.96 24.16
C LYS A 574 36.45 7.43 22.88
N HIS A 575 35.13 7.24 22.87
CA HIS A 575 34.38 6.66 21.74
C HIS A 575 33.79 7.71 20.77
N ILE A 576 33.80 8.99 21.16
CA ILE A 576 33.21 10.08 20.35
C ILE A 576 33.97 10.26 19.03
N TRP A 577 35.31 10.27 19.06
CA TRP A 577 36.10 10.48 17.85
C TRP A 577 36.01 9.33 16.84
N PRO A 578 36.11 8.05 17.23
CA PRO A 578 35.84 6.93 16.32
C PRO A 578 34.41 6.97 15.73
N TRP A 579 33.41 7.37 16.52
CA TRP A 579 32.04 7.55 16.04
C TRP A 579 31.93 8.70 15.04
N ILE A 580 32.58 9.83 15.29
CA ILE A 580 32.67 10.96 14.36
C ILE A 580 33.28 10.52 13.02
N ASP A 581 34.40 9.82 13.08
CA ASP A 581 35.09 9.32 11.88
C ASP A 581 34.20 8.35 11.09
N LEU A 582 33.46 7.49 11.80
CA LEU A 582 32.45 6.61 11.21
C LEU A 582 31.35 7.41 10.49
N LEU A 583 30.75 8.40 11.15
CA LEU A 583 29.69 9.22 10.57
C LEU A 583 30.17 9.92 9.29
N GLN A 584 31.36 10.51 9.32
CA GLN A 584 31.94 11.18 8.15
C GLN A 584 32.15 10.22 6.98
N ARG A 585 32.75 9.05 7.23
CA ARG A 585 32.98 8.03 6.20
C ARG A 585 31.66 7.51 5.63
N ASN A 586 30.70 7.18 6.49
CA ASN A 586 29.38 6.69 6.08
C ASN A 586 28.64 7.72 5.23
N GLU A 587 28.64 9.00 5.62
CA GLU A 587 28.01 10.05 4.81
C GLU A 587 28.68 10.25 3.46
N GLN A 588 30.02 10.19 3.40
CA GLN A 588 30.74 10.26 2.13
C GLN A 588 30.38 9.08 1.21
N GLN A 589 30.31 7.87 1.75
CA GLN A 589 29.96 6.67 0.98
C GLN A 589 28.52 6.73 0.48
N GLU A 590 27.56 7.01 1.35
CA GLU A 590 26.14 7.12 1.03
C GLU A 590 25.86 8.27 0.05
N TRP A 591 26.60 9.38 0.16
CA TRP A 591 26.51 10.48 -0.81
C TRP A 591 26.86 10.02 -2.23
N GLN A 592 27.96 9.28 -2.40
CA GLN A 592 28.39 8.81 -3.71
C GLN A 592 27.34 7.88 -4.35
N GLN A 593 26.69 7.04 -3.54
CA GLN A 593 25.68 6.09 -4.00
C GLN A 593 24.36 6.78 -4.42
N HIS A 594 24.01 7.92 -3.83
CA HIS A 594 22.67 8.52 -3.97
C HIS A 594 22.62 9.92 -4.62
N ARG A 595 23.72 10.38 -5.25
CA ARG A 595 23.84 11.74 -5.83
C ARG A 595 22.90 12.09 -7.00
N GLN A 596 22.18 11.14 -7.57
CA GLN A 596 21.45 11.32 -8.82
C GLN A 596 20.17 12.17 -8.71
N SER A 597 19.48 12.15 -7.56
CA SER A 597 18.22 12.89 -7.36
C SER A 597 18.42 14.13 -6.49
N ILE A 598 17.81 15.25 -6.88
CA ILE A 598 17.83 16.51 -6.12
C ILE A 598 17.25 16.33 -4.70
N TRP A 599 16.25 15.46 -4.55
CA TRP A 599 15.67 15.14 -3.25
C TRP A 599 16.64 14.38 -2.36
N SER A 600 17.33 13.38 -2.91
CA SER A 600 18.36 12.65 -2.19
C SER A 600 19.47 13.60 -1.73
N ARG A 601 19.89 14.54 -2.60
CA ARG A 601 20.88 15.57 -2.25
C ARG A 601 20.41 16.46 -1.09
N ALA A 602 19.15 16.88 -1.10
CA ALA A 602 18.58 17.71 -0.03
C ALA A 602 18.56 16.98 1.32
N VAL A 603 18.06 15.74 1.33
CA VAL A 603 17.95 14.92 2.54
C VAL A 603 19.33 14.63 3.14
N ARG A 604 20.31 14.27 2.31
CA ARG A 604 21.69 14.02 2.75
C ARG A 604 22.37 15.27 3.25
N THR A 605 22.13 16.41 2.60
CA THR A 605 22.63 17.70 3.09
C THR A 605 22.09 18.00 4.49
N LEU A 606 20.79 17.84 4.72
CA LEU A 606 20.18 18.04 6.04
C LEU A 606 20.79 17.08 7.08
N GLN A 607 21.02 15.82 6.72
CA GLN A 607 21.66 14.85 7.60
C GLN A 607 23.10 15.24 7.96
N GLY A 608 23.91 15.65 7.00
CA GLY A 608 25.27 16.14 7.25
C GLY A 608 25.29 17.35 8.18
N LEU A 609 24.32 18.27 8.05
CA LEU A 609 24.16 19.38 8.98
C LEU A 609 23.82 18.89 10.39
N VAL A 610 22.90 17.93 10.52
CA VAL A 610 22.53 17.32 11.82
C VAL A 610 23.76 16.76 12.50
N TYR A 611 24.59 16.02 11.78
CA TYR A 611 25.84 15.49 12.33
C TYR A 611 26.80 16.61 12.74
N ASN A 612 27.00 17.62 11.91
CA ASN A 612 27.89 18.73 12.25
C ASN A 612 27.47 19.45 13.54
N ASP A 613 26.17 19.73 13.69
CA ASP A 613 25.63 20.34 14.90
C ASP A 613 25.87 19.46 16.13
N ILE A 614 25.53 18.18 16.06
CA ILE A 614 25.69 17.24 17.19
C ILE A 614 27.16 17.14 17.58
N ILE A 615 28.05 17.08 16.60
CA ILE A 615 29.50 16.99 16.86
C ILE A 615 29.99 18.25 17.57
N ARG A 616 29.55 19.45 17.16
CA ARG A 616 29.92 20.69 17.85
C ARG A 616 29.34 20.76 19.26
N ILE A 617 28.10 20.32 19.46
CA ILE A 617 27.47 20.27 20.79
C ILE A 617 28.27 19.35 21.72
N ILE A 618 28.60 18.14 21.26
CA ILE A 618 29.29 17.14 22.07
C ILE A 618 30.76 17.51 22.32
N THR A 619 31.48 18.02 21.30
CA THR A 619 32.94 18.23 21.41
C THR A 619 33.34 19.60 21.94
N ARG A 620 32.47 20.61 21.80
CA ARG A 620 32.77 22.00 22.18
C ARG A 620 31.80 22.57 23.22
N GLU A 621 30.77 21.81 23.61
CA GLU A 621 29.69 22.27 24.50
C GLU A 621 29.04 23.57 24.01
N GLU A 622 29.05 23.77 22.69
CA GLU A 622 28.61 25.01 22.05
C GLU A 622 27.09 24.99 21.89
N PHE A 623 26.40 26.00 22.41
CA PHE A 623 24.99 26.21 22.15
C PHE A 623 24.78 26.61 20.68
N ILE A 624 24.24 25.71 19.87
CA ILE A 624 24.12 25.93 18.42
C ILE A 624 22.81 26.64 18.05
N ARG A 625 21.68 26.17 18.59
CA ARG A 625 20.35 26.69 18.24
C ARG A 625 19.29 26.39 19.31
N PRO A 626 18.21 27.20 19.36
CA PRO A 626 17.11 26.96 20.30
C PRO A 626 16.42 25.60 20.13
N CYS A 627 16.06 24.99 21.25
CA CYS A 627 15.20 23.81 21.29
C CYS A 627 13.72 24.21 21.23
N TYR A 628 12.96 23.53 20.37
CA TYR A 628 11.53 23.79 20.18
C TYR A 628 10.62 22.70 20.80
N ALA A 629 11.14 21.94 21.77
CA ALA A 629 10.32 21.04 22.57
C ALA A 629 9.18 21.81 23.24
N THR A 630 8.02 21.17 23.39
CA THR A 630 6.72 21.73 23.81
C THR A 630 6.08 22.76 22.87
N GLN A 631 6.88 23.41 22.00
CA GLN A 631 6.37 24.43 21.07
C GLN A 631 6.03 23.87 19.70
N LYS A 632 6.93 23.06 19.13
CA LYS A 632 6.84 22.48 17.78
C LYS A 632 6.83 20.97 17.76
N PHE A 633 7.25 20.33 18.84
CA PHE A 633 7.12 18.90 19.02
C PHE A 633 6.92 18.53 20.49
N VAL A 634 6.40 17.33 20.71
CA VAL A 634 6.14 16.78 22.04
C VAL A 634 6.13 15.25 21.98
N THR A 635 6.23 14.60 23.15
CA THR A 635 6.09 13.14 23.28
C THR A 635 4.79 12.78 24.00
N LEU A 636 4.01 11.90 23.41
CA LEU A 636 2.79 11.29 23.95
C LEU A 636 3.08 9.82 24.23
N TYR A 637 2.64 9.30 25.38
CA TYR A 637 2.78 7.89 25.74
C TYR A 637 1.46 7.14 25.64
N ASP A 638 1.54 5.82 25.79
CA ASP A 638 0.46 4.86 25.62
C ASP A 638 -0.71 5.09 26.59
N ASP A 639 -0.42 5.55 27.80
CA ASP A 639 -1.40 5.89 28.83
C ASP A 639 -2.00 7.33 28.71
N GLY A 640 -1.57 8.09 27.71
CA GLY A 640 -1.97 9.48 27.48
C GLY A 640 -1.10 10.52 28.21
N SER A 641 -0.10 10.11 28.99
CA SER A 641 0.86 11.04 29.58
C SER A 641 1.69 11.74 28.50
N ILE A 642 2.09 12.98 28.79
CA ILE A 642 2.82 13.84 27.87
C ILE A 642 4.11 14.32 28.51
N SER A 643 5.22 14.17 27.78
CA SER A 643 6.54 14.69 28.16
C SER A 643 7.08 15.64 27.08
N PRO A 644 8.01 16.56 27.41
CA PRO A 644 8.52 17.55 26.47
C PRO A 644 9.19 16.93 25.24
N CYS A 645 9.96 15.86 25.45
CA CYS A 645 10.70 15.11 24.46
C CYS A 645 11.02 13.71 25.00
N GLU A 646 11.61 12.85 24.16
CA GLU A 646 12.01 11.49 24.53
C GLU A 646 13.11 11.43 25.60
N VAL A 647 13.93 12.48 25.70
CA VAL A 647 15.08 12.53 26.63
C VAL A 647 14.61 12.88 28.05
N LEU A 648 13.59 13.74 28.14
CA LEU A 648 13.00 14.19 29.38
C LEU A 648 11.73 13.37 29.69
N GLU A 649 11.80 12.05 29.47
CA GLU A 649 10.64 11.14 29.61
C GLU A 649 10.01 11.21 31.00
N LYS A 650 10.84 11.36 32.04
CA LYS A 650 10.41 11.46 33.44
C LYS A 650 9.71 12.78 33.78
N THR A 651 9.80 13.77 32.90
CA THR A 651 9.10 15.04 33.07
C THR A 651 7.67 14.91 32.59
N ASN A 652 6.75 14.69 33.52
CA ASN A 652 5.32 14.67 33.22
C ASN A 652 4.77 16.11 33.10
N LEU A 653 4.34 16.51 31.90
CA LEU A 653 3.68 17.79 31.64
C LEU A 653 2.17 17.75 31.94
N GLY A 654 1.55 16.57 31.86
CA GLY A 654 0.12 16.32 32.11
C GLY A 654 -0.36 15.07 31.37
N ASN A 655 -1.61 14.66 31.58
CA ASN A 655 -2.25 13.60 30.80
C ASN A 655 -3.27 14.20 29.82
N ILE A 656 -3.21 13.80 28.56
CA ILE A 656 -4.08 14.32 27.48
C ILE A 656 -5.57 14.07 27.74
N LYS A 657 -5.91 13.05 28.52
CA LYS A 657 -7.28 12.71 28.93
C LYS A 657 -7.91 13.83 29.77
N ASP A 658 -7.12 14.46 30.64
CA ASP A 658 -7.56 15.57 31.51
C ASP A 658 -7.91 16.84 30.73
N PHE A 659 -7.40 16.95 29.49
CA PHE A 659 -7.60 18.09 28.60
C PHE A 659 -8.52 17.76 27.44
N ASN A 660 -9.43 16.77 27.63
CA ASN A 660 -10.37 16.33 26.61
C ASN A 660 -9.66 16.05 25.28
N TYR A 661 -8.52 15.37 25.31
CA TYR A 661 -7.74 15.02 24.12
C TYR A 661 -7.22 16.23 23.30
N ASP A 662 -7.27 17.45 23.82
CA ASP A 662 -6.82 18.68 23.16
C ASP A 662 -5.43 19.09 23.66
N PHE A 663 -4.41 18.83 22.83
CA PHE A 663 -3.04 19.20 23.15
C PHE A 663 -2.87 20.72 23.39
N TYR A 664 -3.64 21.56 22.71
CA TYR A 664 -3.50 23.01 22.82
C TYR A 664 -4.10 23.56 24.10
N GLN A 665 -5.02 22.85 24.74
CA GLN A 665 -5.46 23.16 26.10
C GLN A 665 -4.34 22.87 27.10
N LEU A 666 -3.70 21.68 27.02
CA LEU A 666 -2.54 21.35 27.84
C LEU A 666 -1.39 22.35 27.63
N LYS A 667 -1.08 22.68 26.36
CA LYS A 667 0.00 23.61 26.01
C LYS A 667 -0.17 25.00 26.64
N ARG A 668 -1.41 25.47 26.81
CA ARG A 668 -1.71 26.77 27.43
C ARG A 668 -1.61 26.74 28.95
N SER A 669 -1.46 25.57 29.57
CA SER A 669 -1.32 25.46 31.01
C SER A 669 -0.08 26.19 31.53
N GLN A 670 -0.19 26.75 32.74
CA GLN A 670 0.91 27.43 33.40
C GLN A 670 2.13 26.50 33.56
N LYS A 671 1.90 25.22 33.85
CA LYS A 671 2.93 24.20 34.00
C LYS A 671 3.80 24.05 32.75
N VAL A 672 3.20 23.94 31.57
CA VAL A 672 3.95 23.80 30.30
C VAL A 672 4.73 25.07 29.98
N ASN A 673 4.14 26.24 30.18
CA ASN A 673 4.80 27.53 29.93
C ASN A 673 5.98 27.78 30.89
N GLN A 674 5.80 27.49 32.18
CA GLN A 674 6.86 27.59 33.18
C GLN A 674 8.00 26.63 32.87
N PHE A 675 7.69 25.37 32.56
CA PHE A 675 8.70 24.39 32.15
C PHE A 675 9.48 24.87 30.93
N HIS A 676 8.79 25.33 29.88
CA HIS A 676 9.46 25.81 28.67
C HIS A 676 10.40 26.99 28.97
N GLN A 677 9.96 27.96 29.76
CA GLN A 677 10.81 29.10 30.10
C GLN A 677 12.01 28.69 30.96
N GLN A 678 11.78 27.89 32.01
CA GLN A 678 12.81 27.57 33.00
C GLN A 678 13.80 26.51 32.49
N GLU A 679 13.31 25.46 31.85
CA GLU A 679 14.12 24.28 31.51
C GLU A 679 14.63 24.31 30.06
N ILE A 680 13.92 24.98 29.15
CA ILE A 680 14.32 25.03 27.74
C ILE A 680 15.03 26.35 27.42
N VAL A 681 14.39 27.49 27.72
CA VAL A 681 14.92 28.81 27.35
C VAL A 681 16.06 29.25 28.28
N ASN A 682 15.81 29.30 29.60
CA ASN A 682 16.77 29.84 30.55
C ASN A 682 18.04 28.97 30.66
N LYS A 683 17.89 27.63 30.58
CA LYS A 683 19.02 26.69 30.60
C LYS A 683 19.67 26.48 29.23
N GLN A 684 19.19 27.16 28.18
CA GLN A 684 19.68 27.01 26.81
C GLN A 684 19.79 25.53 26.41
N CYS A 685 18.68 24.79 26.57
CA CYS A 685 18.65 23.35 26.34
C CYS A 685 19.24 23.00 24.96
N ASN A 686 20.38 22.31 24.96
CA ASN A 686 21.18 22.05 23.78
C ASN A 686 21.18 20.54 23.48
N CYS A 687 20.34 20.14 22.52
CA CYS A 687 20.09 18.73 22.25
C CYS A 687 21.13 18.15 21.28
N ASP A 688 21.90 17.18 21.75
CA ASP A 688 22.82 16.36 20.97
C ASP A 688 22.15 15.14 20.30
N TRP A 689 20.83 14.99 20.48
CA TRP A 689 20.08 13.85 19.94
C TRP A 689 19.55 14.09 18.52
N MET A 690 19.92 13.16 17.64
CA MET A 690 19.51 13.13 16.24
C MET A 690 18.00 13.13 15.96
N CYS A 691 17.15 12.75 16.92
CA CYS A 691 15.70 12.66 16.70
C CYS A 691 15.00 14.04 16.73
N ALA A 692 15.51 14.98 17.54
CA ALA A 692 14.95 16.31 17.75
C ALA A 692 15.72 17.42 16.99
N THR A 693 17.01 17.23 16.72
CA THR A 693 17.81 18.21 15.99
C THR A 693 17.23 18.59 14.62
N PRO A 694 16.73 17.65 13.78
CA PRO A 694 16.15 18.01 12.48
C PRO A 694 14.96 18.96 12.59
N ILE A 695 14.09 18.79 13.59
CA ILE A 695 12.94 19.69 13.76
C ILE A 695 13.39 21.07 14.24
N ASN A 696 14.37 21.15 15.14
CA ASN A 696 14.94 22.44 15.57
C ASN A 696 15.59 23.20 14.39
N MET A 697 16.27 22.48 13.49
CA MET A 697 16.89 23.05 12.29
C MET A 697 15.91 23.68 11.32
N LEU A 698 14.72 23.11 11.15
CA LEU A 698 13.69 23.65 10.25
C LEU A 698 13.20 25.04 10.68
N TYR A 699 13.44 25.44 11.93
CA TYR A 699 13.08 26.75 12.46
C TYR A 699 14.21 27.78 12.42
N ASP A 700 15.36 27.39 11.90
CA ASP A 700 16.52 28.27 11.77
C ASP A 700 16.77 28.59 10.29
N LEU A 701 16.70 29.89 9.96
CA LEU A 701 16.90 30.38 8.60
C LEU A 701 18.28 30.04 8.04
N SER A 702 19.31 29.92 8.90
CA SER A 702 20.66 29.56 8.47
C SER A 702 20.73 28.15 7.86
N THR A 703 19.87 27.24 8.31
CA THR A 703 19.76 25.87 7.80
C THR A 703 19.42 25.87 6.32
N TYR A 704 18.47 26.70 5.88
CA TYR A 704 18.01 26.74 4.48
C TYR A 704 19.10 27.24 3.54
N LYS A 705 19.90 28.24 3.97
CA LYS A 705 21.09 28.69 3.24
C LYS A 705 22.07 27.54 3.04
N ASN A 706 22.34 26.76 4.09
CA ASN A 706 23.26 25.63 4.03
C ASN A 706 22.72 24.47 3.19
N ILE A 707 21.42 24.16 3.27
CA ILE A 707 20.77 23.18 2.39
C ILE A 707 20.93 23.60 0.93
N LEU A 708 20.63 24.86 0.61
CA LEU A 708 20.74 25.37 -0.75
C LEU A 708 22.19 25.31 -1.26
N MET A 709 23.18 25.59 -0.42
CA MET A 709 24.59 25.42 -0.77
C MET A 709 24.96 23.94 -0.97
N GLY A 710 24.51 23.02 -0.12
CA GLY A 710 24.80 21.58 -0.22
C GLY A 710 24.14 20.89 -1.41
N LEU A 711 23.02 21.45 -1.89
CA LEU A 711 22.43 21.07 -3.17
C LEU A 711 23.36 21.32 -4.35
N PHE A 712 24.42 22.13 -4.23
CA PHE A 712 25.41 22.36 -5.30
C PHE A 712 26.84 21.96 -4.91
N ARG A 713 27.20 22.01 -3.62
CA ARG A 713 28.54 21.74 -3.06
C ARG A 713 28.47 20.91 -1.77
N PRO A 714 28.07 19.63 -1.86
CA PRO A 714 27.89 18.73 -0.71
C PRO A 714 29.19 18.42 0.03
N ASP A 715 30.31 18.39 -0.71
CA ASP A 715 31.67 18.13 -0.25
C ASP A 715 32.15 19.12 0.81
N LYS A 716 31.53 20.30 0.89
CA LYS A 716 31.91 21.37 1.81
C LYS A 716 31.14 21.38 3.14
N LEU A 717 30.10 20.56 3.29
CA LEU A 717 29.23 20.57 4.48
C LEU A 717 29.55 19.47 5.49
N VAL A 718 30.27 18.44 5.07
CA VAL A 718 30.65 17.29 5.91
C VAL A 718 32.18 17.28 6.10
N GLN A 719 32.75 18.42 6.44
CA GLN A 719 34.18 18.52 6.78
C GLN A 719 34.30 19.12 8.19
N LEU A 720 34.71 18.29 9.16
CA LEU A 720 35.19 18.84 10.41
C LEU A 720 36.59 19.41 10.20
N PRO A 721 36.93 20.56 10.81
CA PRO A 721 38.29 21.06 10.81
C PRO A 721 39.23 20.04 11.50
N GLN A 722 40.26 19.56 10.82
CA GLN A 722 41.29 18.67 11.39
C GLN A 722 41.91 19.23 12.69
N SER A 723 41.93 20.55 12.84
CA SER A 723 42.45 21.27 14.01
C SER A 723 41.70 21.06 15.33
N THR A 724 40.57 20.34 15.33
CA THR A 724 39.78 20.07 16.55
C THR A 724 40.20 18.83 17.34
N ARG A 725 41.00 17.92 16.76
CA ARG A 725 41.47 16.73 17.50
C ARG A 725 42.43 17.08 18.64
N GLU A 726 43.11 18.21 18.56
CA GLU A 726 44.17 18.60 19.51
C GLU A 726 43.69 19.53 20.65
N THR A 727 42.45 20.02 20.62
CA THR A 727 41.99 21.10 21.55
C THR A 727 40.89 20.71 22.54
N VAL A 728 40.43 19.45 22.57
CA VAL A 728 39.49 18.98 23.60
C VAL A 728 40.25 18.73 24.90
N THR A 729 40.56 19.82 25.60
CA THR A 729 40.95 19.76 27.00
C THR A 729 39.72 19.42 27.83
N THR A 730 39.86 18.43 28.71
CA THR A 730 38.87 18.04 29.71
C THR A 730 38.50 19.26 30.56
N LYS A 731 37.33 19.84 30.29
CA LYS A 731 36.54 20.49 31.33
C LYS A 731 35.44 19.55 31.78
#